data_AF-A0A2I0UEY5-F1
#
_entry.id   AF-A0A2I0UEY5-F1
#
_cell.length_a   1.000
_cell.length_b   1.000
_cell.length_c   1.000
_cell.angle_alpha   90.00
_cell.angle_beta   90.00
_cell.angle_gamma   90.00
#
_symmetry.space_group_name_H-M   'P 1'
#
loop_
_entity.id
_entity.type
_entity.pdbx_description
1 polymer ?
#
loop_
_entity_poly.entity_id
_entity_poly.type
_entity_poly.pdbx_seq_one_letter_code
_entity_poly.pdbx_strand_id
1 'polypeptide(L)'
;MTLAMASLARVPRDFTAGQPDQQSLHHRHKNTITAKIFPKTTTDSPADRFGFPYGATDIVCLEPENCDPTHVSIHQSPHGNIDQLPRFEIRNRKAETFSVDFTVCISAMFGNYNNVLQFIQSVEMYKILGVQKVVIYKNNCSLLMEKVLKFYVEEGTVEIIPWPINSHLKVSSEWQFMQDGTHIGYYGQITALNDCVYRNMQRSKFVVLNDVYIPLEIYYTSLALKVNCVGKDNANCGELKKDDGKEGLKVEVVQQRLQNLSHLPKIIQEGSRCRGKITNSTITALKDNRTFIISPYFDDRESKVTRVIGIVHHKEVKQLYCWFCCQPNGKIYVSKAKIDVHSDRFGFPYGATDIVCLEPENCDPTHVSIHQSPHGNIDQLPRFEIRNRKAETFSVDFTVCISAMFGNYNNVLQFIQSVEMYKILGVQKVVIYKNNCSLLMEKVLKFYVEEGTVEIIPWPINSHLKVSSEWQFMQDGTHIGYYGQITALNDCVYRNMQRSKFVVLNDVDEIILPLKHPDWKTMMSSLQKQNPGTGVFLFENHIFPETMSTHIFNISSWNTVPGVNILQHVHREPDRKYVFNPRKMIVDPRKVIQTSVHSVLHAYGNSVKVPMDVALIYHCRVPLQGNLPRESLIKDTTLWRYNSSLIMNVNKVLNQTVL
;
A
#
# COMPACT_ATOMS: atom_id res chain seq x y z
N MET A 1 -10.92 -26.76 -19.58
CA MET A 1 -10.41 -25.89 -20.65
C MET A 1 -10.18 -24.52 -20.02
N THR A 2 -8.98 -24.30 -19.49
CA THR A 2 -8.65 -23.10 -18.71
C THR A 2 -7.92 -22.15 -19.65
N LEU A 3 -8.56 -21.04 -20.05
CA LEU A 3 -7.88 -19.97 -20.78
C LEU A 3 -6.82 -19.35 -19.86
N ALA A 4 -5.54 -19.45 -20.24
CA ALA A 4 -4.45 -18.70 -19.61
C ALA A 4 -4.63 -17.20 -19.88
N MET A 5 -4.53 -16.36 -18.86
CA MET A 5 -4.48 -14.91 -19.04
C MET A 5 -3.07 -14.50 -19.47
N ALA A 6 -2.93 -13.98 -20.69
CA ALA A 6 -1.69 -13.36 -21.15
C ALA A 6 -1.67 -11.87 -20.78
N SER A 7 -0.60 -11.40 -20.14
CA SER A 7 -0.35 -9.96 -19.95
C SER A 7 0.54 -9.41 -21.08
N LEU A 8 0.09 -8.36 -21.77
CA LEU A 8 0.87 -7.64 -22.80
C LEU A 8 1.64 -6.48 -22.16
N ALA A 9 2.97 -6.50 -22.19
CA ALA A 9 3.81 -5.35 -21.85
C ALA A 9 4.19 -4.57 -23.12
N ARG A 10 4.02 -3.24 -23.12
CA ARG A 10 4.46 -2.33 -24.21
C ARG A 10 5.73 -1.61 -23.77
N VAL A 11 6.82 -1.77 -24.52
CA VAL A 11 8.14 -1.17 -24.21
C VAL A 11 8.19 0.30 -24.69
N PRO A 12 8.52 1.28 -23.83
CA PRO A 12 8.75 2.68 -24.24
C PRO A 12 10.02 2.82 -25.09
N ARG A 13 10.02 3.70 -26.10
CA ARG A 13 11.10 3.84 -27.09
C ARG A 13 12.21 4.86 -26.78
N ASP A 14 12.10 5.67 -25.73
CA ASP A 14 13.06 6.77 -25.54
C ASP A 14 13.64 6.75 -24.11
N PHE A 15 14.89 6.28 -24.00
CA PHE A 15 15.78 6.55 -22.87
C PHE A 15 16.85 7.54 -23.37
N THR A 16 16.69 8.83 -23.07
CA THR A 16 17.76 9.82 -23.18
C THR A 16 18.23 10.19 -21.78
N ALA A 17 19.48 9.88 -21.47
CA ALA A 17 20.12 10.26 -20.22
C ALA A 17 20.43 11.77 -20.25
N GLY A 18 19.89 12.52 -19.29
CA GLY A 18 20.29 13.90 -19.02
C GLY A 18 21.51 13.91 -18.08
N GLN A 19 22.46 14.81 -18.34
CA GLN A 19 23.70 14.98 -17.58
C GLN A 19 23.47 15.25 -16.08
N PRO A 20 24.24 14.64 -15.17
CA PRO A 20 24.33 15.05 -13.77
C PRO A 20 25.43 16.09 -13.54
N ASP A 21 25.13 17.06 -12.66
CA ASP A 21 26.09 17.99 -12.10
C ASP A 21 27.25 17.27 -11.39
N GLN A 22 28.47 17.64 -11.78
CA GLN A 22 29.71 17.24 -11.13
C GLN A 22 29.80 17.89 -9.76
N GLN A 23 29.61 17.14 -8.66
CA GLN A 23 30.33 17.41 -7.41
C GLN A 23 30.29 16.26 -6.40
N SER A 24 31.48 15.98 -5.86
CA SER A 24 31.83 15.11 -4.71
C SER A 24 32.07 13.61 -4.98
N LEU A 25 33.34 13.25 -5.19
CA LEU A 25 33.94 11.95 -4.82
C LEU A 25 35.49 12.10 -4.85
N HIS A 26 36.11 12.33 -3.69
CA HIS A 26 37.57 12.36 -3.56
C HIS A 26 38.15 10.94 -3.40
N HIS A 27 39.08 10.62 -4.30
CA HIS A 27 40.10 9.56 -4.31
C HIS A 27 39.84 8.22 -3.59
N ARG A 28 39.61 7.13 -4.36
CA ARG A 28 40.52 5.96 -4.51
C ARG A 28 39.93 4.84 -5.41
N HIS A 29 40.76 4.38 -6.36
CA HIS A 29 40.57 3.43 -7.46
C HIS A 29 39.60 3.85 -8.60
N LYS A 30 40.18 4.06 -9.79
CA LYS A 30 39.62 4.77 -10.95
C LYS A 30 38.51 4.03 -11.73
N ASN A 31 38.11 2.81 -11.34
CA ASN A 31 37.20 1.97 -12.13
C ASN A 31 35.98 1.47 -11.33
N THR A 32 35.70 2.07 -10.17
CA THR A 32 34.70 1.54 -9.24
C THR A 32 33.48 2.46 -9.07
N ILE A 33 32.28 1.91 -9.24
CA ILE A 33 30.97 2.56 -9.14
C ILE A 33 30.15 1.85 -8.05
N THR A 34 29.13 2.49 -7.50
CA THR A 34 28.24 1.88 -6.51
C THR A 34 27.01 1.27 -7.22
N ALA A 35 26.80 -0.05 -7.18
CA ALA A 35 25.54 -0.70 -7.60
C ALA A 35 24.41 -0.35 -6.63
N LYS A 36 23.16 -0.49 -7.07
CA LYS A 36 22.01 -0.59 -6.17
C LYS A 36 21.55 -2.05 -6.13
N ILE A 37 21.50 -2.66 -4.94
CA ILE A 37 20.75 -3.90 -4.71
C ILE A 37 19.37 -3.49 -4.21
N PHE A 38 18.33 -4.17 -4.70
CA PHE A 38 16.94 -3.92 -4.35
C PHE A 38 16.42 -5.07 -3.47
N PRO A 39 16.85 -5.24 -2.21
CA PRO A 39 16.15 -6.11 -1.29
C PRO A 39 14.94 -5.37 -0.73
N LYS A 40 13.79 -6.05 -0.64
CA LYS A 40 12.59 -5.53 0.01
C LYS A 40 12.89 -5.31 1.49
N THR A 41 13.15 -4.06 1.91
CA THR A 41 13.16 -3.68 3.33
C THR A 41 11.74 -3.31 3.78
N THR A 42 10.86 -4.29 3.75
CA THR A 42 9.76 -4.40 4.70
C THR A 42 9.77 -5.86 5.12
N THR A 43 9.45 -6.17 6.37
CA THR A 43 9.29 -7.54 6.93
C THR A 43 8.15 -8.35 6.28
N ASP A 44 7.85 -8.06 5.01
CA ASP A 44 6.84 -8.66 4.16
C ASP A 44 7.37 -8.71 2.70
N SER A 45 8.61 -9.19 2.53
CA SER A 45 8.97 -9.90 1.31
C SER A 45 7.94 -10.99 1.09
N PRO A 46 7.39 -11.18 -0.11
CA PRO A 46 6.52 -12.30 -0.32
C PRO A 46 7.32 -13.62 -0.08
N ALA A 47 8.66 -13.62 -0.14
CA ALA A 47 9.50 -14.75 0.29
C ALA A 47 9.45 -15.00 1.81
N ASP A 48 9.41 -13.93 2.62
CA ASP A 48 9.24 -14.01 4.08
C ASP A 48 7.82 -14.48 4.46
N ARG A 49 6.81 -14.09 3.67
CA ARG A 49 5.41 -14.56 3.83
C ARG A 49 5.25 -16.07 3.62
N PHE A 50 6.14 -16.69 2.84
CA PHE A 50 6.12 -18.13 2.54
C PHE A 50 7.29 -18.90 3.17
N GLY A 51 8.14 -18.25 3.98
CA GLY A 51 9.21 -18.89 4.75
C GLY A 51 10.43 -19.37 3.93
N PHE A 52 10.67 -18.84 2.73
CA PHE A 52 11.84 -19.23 1.93
C PHE A 52 13.07 -18.39 2.28
N PRO A 53 14.26 -19.00 2.46
CA PRO A 53 15.48 -18.27 2.83
C PRO A 53 16.09 -17.43 1.69
N TYR A 54 15.65 -17.62 0.44
CA TYR A 54 16.16 -16.89 -0.74
C TYR A 54 15.00 -16.29 -1.56
N GLY A 55 15.18 -15.04 -2.01
CA GLY A 55 14.23 -14.30 -2.85
C GLY A 55 14.88 -13.73 -4.11
N ALA A 56 14.05 -13.31 -5.08
CA ALA A 56 14.51 -12.65 -6.30
C ALA A 56 14.86 -11.18 -6.02
N THR A 57 15.96 -10.69 -6.60
CA THR A 57 16.36 -9.28 -6.52
C THR A 57 17.02 -8.83 -7.82
N ASP A 58 16.72 -7.61 -8.26
CA ASP A 58 17.46 -6.97 -9.35
C ASP A 58 18.71 -6.29 -8.77
N ILE A 59 19.78 -6.19 -9.56
CA ILE A 59 20.99 -5.44 -9.22
C ILE A 59 21.23 -4.44 -10.35
N VAL A 60 21.04 -3.16 -10.08
CA VAL A 60 21.19 -2.10 -11.10
C VAL A 60 22.53 -1.41 -10.90
N CYS A 61 23.34 -1.39 -11.95
CA CYS A 61 24.62 -0.70 -11.99
C CYS A 61 24.46 0.58 -12.79
N LEU A 62 24.87 1.72 -12.23
CA LEU A 62 24.93 2.97 -12.99
C LEU A 62 26.21 2.99 -13.83
N GLU A 63 26.11 3.33 -15.11
CA GLU A 63 27.28 3.46 -15.98
C GLU A 63 27.86 4.88 -15.89
N PRO A 64 29.19 5.06 -15.83
CA PRO A 64 29.82 6.37 -15.87
C PRO A 64 29.68 6.98 -17.28
N GLU A 65 29.50 8.30 -17.36
CA GLU A 65 29.27 9.04 -18.62
C GLU A 65 30.37 8.92 -19.69
N ASN A 66 31.50 8.28 -19.39
CA ASN A 66 32.62 8.06 -20.33
C ASN A 66 33.15 6.63 -20.30
N CYS A 67 32.30 5.64 -19.98
CA CYS A 67 32.69 4.24 -19.94
C CYS A 67 31.62 3.38 -20.62
N ASP A 68 32.05 2.50 -21.54
CA ASP A 68 31.22 1.54 -22.26
C ASP A 68 31.57 0.11 -21.79
N PRO A 69 31.15 -0.31 -20.57
CA PRO A 69 31.63 -1.55 -19.98
C PRO A 69 31.11 -2.79 -20.72
N THR A 70 31.98 -3.58 -21.31
CA THR A 70 31.53 -4.86 -21.93
C THR A 70 31.16 -5.92 -20.91
N HIS A 71 31.66 -5.79 -19.66
CA HIS A 71 31.48 -6.76 -18.59
C HIS A 71 31.28 -6.07 -17.22
N VAL A 72 30.60 -6.75 -16.32
CA VAL A 72 30.36 -6.36 -14.92
C VAL A 72 30.80 -7.45 -13.96
N SER A 73 31.42 -7.07 -12.84
CA SER A 73 31.73 -7.97 -11.72
C SER A 73 31.11 -7.44 -10.44
N ILE A 74 30.56 -8.35 -9.62
CA ILE A 74 29.84 -8.02 -8.38
C ILE A 74 30.59 -8.64 -7.19
N HIS A 75 30.86 -7.84 -6.16
CA HIS A 75 31.54 -8.30 -4.94
C HIS A 75 31.00 -7.62 -3.68
N GLN A 76 31.01 -8.33 -2.56
CA GLN A 76 30.44 -7.86 -1.30
C GLN A 76 31.36 -6.91 -0.51
N SER A 77 32.68 -6.89 -0.78
CA SER A 77 33.66 -6.05 -0.06
C SER A 77 34.41 -5.09 -0.99
N PRO A 78 34.69 -3.84 -0.57
CA PRO A 78 35.43 -2.85 -1.35
C PRO A 78 36.92 -3.18 -1.53
N HIS A 79 37.45 -4.22 -0.87
CA HIS A 79 38.87 -4.58 -0.86
C HIS A 79 39.19 -5.91 -1.57
N GLY A 80 38.21 -6.50 -2.29
CA GLY A 80 38.41 -7.77 -3.00
C GLY A 80 39.28 -7.64 -4.25
N ASN A 81 40.08 -8.67 -4.53
CA ASN A 81 40.87 -8.75 -5.76
C ASN A 81 39.95 -8.96 -6.97
N ILE A 82 39.92 -7.99 -7.89
CA ILE A 82 39.02 -7.95 -9.06
C ILE A 82 39.33 -9.09 -10.04
N ASP A 83 40.58 -9.52 -10.14
CA ASP A 83 41.01 -10.56 -11.10
C ASP A 83 40.52 -11.96 -10.72
N GLN A 84 39.99 -12.12 -9.51
CA GLN A 84 39.41 -13.38 -9.02
C GLN A 84 37.88 -13.39 -9.07
N LEU A 85 37.24 -12.33 -9.55
CA LEU A 85 35.78 -12.21 -9.59
C LEU A 85 35.19 -12.72 -10.91
N PRO A 86 33.99 -13.34 -10.87
CA PRO A 86 33.24 -13.63 -12.08
C PRO A 86 32.95 -12.35 -12.87
N ARG A 87 33.18 -12.39 -14.19
CA ARG A 87 32.86 -11.31 -15.13
C ARG A 87 31.60 -11.71 -15.91
N PHE A 88 30.56 -10.91 -15.80
CA PHE A 88 29.29 -11.08 -16.50
C PHE A 88 29.23 -10.12 -17.69
N GLU A 89 29.02 -10.65 -18.89
CA GLU A 89 28.86 -9.83 -20.09
C GLU A 89 27.61 -8.94 -19.99
N ILE A 90 27.74 -7.66 -20.34
CA ILE A 90 26.62 -6.73 -20.43
C ILE A 90 25.97 -6.89 -21.81
N ARG A 91 24.74 -7.42 -21.81
CA ARG A 91 23.94 -7.67 -23.02
C ARG A 91 23.11 -6.43 -23.38
N ASN A 92 22.57 -6.39 -24.61
CA ASN A 92 21.62 -5.36 -25.07
C ASN A 92 22.19 -3.93 -25.16
N ARG A 93 23.47 -3.75 -25.52
CA ARG A 93 24.12 -2.43 -25.64
C ARG A 93 23.77 -1.65 -26.92
N LYS A 94 23.26 -2.30 -27.97
CA LYS A 94 22.94 -1.65 -29.24
C LYS A 94 21.46 -1.87 -29.57
N ALA A 95 20.80 -0.82 -30.06
CA ALA A 95 19.46 -0.93 -30.60
C ALA A 95 19.49 -1.85 -31.83
N GLU A 96 19.06 -3.10 -31.66
CA GLU A 96 18.89 -4.04 -32.76
C GLU A 96 17.51 -3.81 -33.41
N THR A 97 17.43 -3.99 -34.73
CA THR A 97 16.14 -4.15 -35.41
C THR A 97 15.49 -5.43 -34.89
N PHE A 98 14.25 -5.34 -34.38
CA PHE A 98 13.54 -6.50 -33.84
C PHE A 98 13.58 -7.68 -34.81
N SER A 99 14.07 -8.81 -34.32
CA SER A 99 14.21 -10.05 -35.09
C SER A 99 12.94 -10.91 -35.07
N VAL A 100 12.05 -10.69 -34.08
CA VAL A 100 10.78 -11.41 -33.91
C VAL A 100 9.67 -10.47 -33.41
N ASP A 101 8.41 -10.74 -33.74
CA ASP A 101 7.29 -9.91 -33.27
C ASP A 101 6.81 -10.32 -31.87
N PHE A 102 6.70 -11.61 -31.60
CA PHE A 102 6.15 -12.16 -30.36
C PHE A 102 7.08 -13.23 -29.79
N THR A 103 7.46 -13.05 -28.52
CA THR A 103 8.17 -14.05 -27.72
C THR A 103 7.35 -14.38 -26.48
N VAL A 104 7.18 -15.66 -26.18
CA VAL A 104 6.56 -16.13 -24.94
C VAL A 104 7.64 -16.62 -23.98
N CYS A 105 7.63 -16.10 -22.76
CA CYS A 105 8.44 -16.56 -21.65
C CYS A 105 7.60 -17.50 -20.78
N ILE A 106 8.07 -18.74 -20.62
CA ILE A 106 7.44 -19.75 -19.78
C ILE A 106 8.24 -19.89 -18.48
N SER A 107 7.54 -20.08 -17.36
CA SER A 107 8.14 -20.31 -16.05
C SER A 107 9.12 -21.49 -16.08
N ALA A 108 10.15 -21.42 -15.24
CA ALA A 108 11.23 -22.40 -15.26
C ALA A 108 10.76 -23.84 -14.96
N MET A 109 11.32 -24.81 -15.71
CA MET A 109 11.02 -26.23 -15.56
C MET A 109 11.97 -26.90 -14.54
N PHE A 110 11.39 -27.46 -13.47
CA PHE A 110 12.10 -28.12 -12.38
C PHE A 110 11.58 -29.54 -12.11
N GLY A 111 12.35 -30.35 -11.38
CA GLY A 111 11.82 -31.50 -10.64
C GLY A 111 11.26 -32.66 -11.47
N ASN A 112 11.85 -32.96 -12.63
CA ASN A 112 11.41 -34.07 -13.50
C ASN A 112 10.04 -33.81 -14.18
N TYR A 113 9.81 -32.56 -14.60
CA TYR A 113 8.62 -32.12 -15.32
C TYR A 113 8.25 -33.07 -16.48
N ASN A 114 7.03 -33.62 -16.46
CA ASN A 114 6.59 -34.69 -17.36
C ASN A 114 5.24 -34.42 -18.07
N ASN A 115 4.72 -33.19 -18.00
CA ASN A 115 3.47 -32.81 -18.68
C ASN A 115 3.69 -32.55 -20.17
N VAL A 116 4.14 -33.59 -20.89
CA VAL A 116 4.56 -33.55 -22.29
C VAL A 116 3.41 -33.13 -23.22
N LEU A 117 2.23 -33.73 -23.08
CA LEU A 117 1.10 -33.44 -23.95
C LEU A 117 0.63 -31.98 -23.81
N GLN A 118 0.54 -31.49 -22.57
CA GLN A 118 0.15 -30.11 -22.29
C GLN A 118 1.18 -29.12 -22.84
N PHE A 119 2.47 -29.43 -22.74
CA PHE A 119 3.53 -28.61 -23.31
C PHE A 119 3.41 -28.52 -24.84
N ILE A 120 3.27 -29.67 -25.53
CA ILE A 120 3.08 -29.72 -26.99
C ILE A 120 1.86 -28.89 -27.39
N GLN A 121 0.72 -29.11 -26.74
CA GLN A 121 -0.52 -28.35 -27.02
C GLN A 121 -0.35 -26.85 -26.83
N SER A 122 0.42 -26.43 -25.81
CA SER A 122 0.67 -25.01 -25.55
C SER A 122 1.57 -24.39 -26.61
N VAL A 123 2.65 -25.08 -27.00
CA VAL A 123 3.56 -24.61 -28.05
C VAL A 123 2.86 -24.52 -29.41
N GLU A 124 2.06 -25.52 -29.79
CA GLU A 124 1.26 -25.45 -31.03
C GLU A 124 0.23 -24.32 -30.98
N MET A 125 -0.41 -24.09 -29.83
CA MET A 125 -1.31 -22.94 -29.66
C MET A 125 -0.57 -21.61 -29.83
N TYR A 126 0.63 -21.48 -29.27
CA TYR A 126 1.43 -20.25 -29.44
C TYR A 126 1.81 -20.01 -30.89
N LYS A 127 2.14 -21.07 -31.65
CA LYS A 127 2.38 -20.96 -33.09
C LYS A 127 1.14 -20.45 -33.84
N ILE A 128 -0.04 -20.98 -33.52
CA ILE A 128 -1.32 -20.50 -34.09
C ILE A 128 -1.55 -19.02 -33.77
N LEU A 129 -1.15 -18.57 -32.56
CA LEU A 129 -1.28 -17.18 -32.12
C LEU A 129 -0.18 -16.25 -32.67
N GLY A 130 0.70 -16.73 -33.54
CA GLY A 130 1.75 -15.93 -34.18
C GLY A 130 3.00 -15.72 -33.32
N VAL A 131 3.19 -16.53 -32.27
CA VAL A 131 4.42 -16.51 -31.47
C VAL A 131 5.56 -17.15 -32.26
N GLN A 132 6.63 -16.39 -32.50
CA GLN A 132 7.81 -16.90 -33.22
C GLN A 132 8.86 -17.53 -32.30
N LYS A 133 8.83 -17.20 -31.00
CA LYS A 133 9.82 -17.73 -30.05
C LYS A 133 9.21 -18.05 -28.70
N VAL A 134 9.55 -19.21 -28.15
CA VAL A 134 9.20 -19.62 -26.79
C VAL A 134 10.49 -19.84 -26.00
N VAL A 135 10.69 -19.08 -24.94
CA VAL A 135 11.92 -19.14 -24.12
C VAL A 135 11.63 -19.87 -22.81
N ILE A 136 12.47 -20.86 -22.51
CA ILE A 136 12.27 -21.77 -21.37
C ILE A 136 13.55 -21.86 -20.57
N TYR A 137 13.43 -21.64 -19.26
CA TYR A 137 14.51 -21.89 -18.32
C TYR A 137 14.43 -23.32 -17.82
N LYS A 138 15.53 -24.05 -17.97
CA LYS A 138 15.56 -25.50 -17.73
C LYS A 138 16.64 -25.86 -16.74
N ASN A 139 16.27 -26.63 -15.70
CA ASN A 139 17.21 -27.31 -14.83
C ASN A 139 17.23 -28.83 -15.12
N ASN A 140 16.22 -29.58 -14.64
CA ASN A 140 16.08 -31.03 -14.85
C ASN A 140 14.68 -31.41 -15.37
N CYS A 141 14.63 -32.14 -16.49
CA CYS A 141 13.41 -32.60 -17.16
C CYS A 141 13.41 -34.13 -17.33
N SER A 142 12.24 -34.73 -17.56
CA SER A 142 12.15 -36.15 -17.90
C SER A 142 12.78 -36.44 -19.27
N LEU A 143 13.29 -37.66 -19.49
CA LEU A 143 13.87 -38.07 -20.78
C LEU A 143 12.90 -37.87 -21.96
N LEU A 144 11.59 -38.01 -21.70
CA LEU A 144 10.56 -37.79 -22.72
C LEU A 144 10.41 -36.29 -23.05
N MET A 145 10.40 -35.43 -22.03
CA MET A 145 10.38 -33.97 -22.22
C MET A 145 11.64 -33.48 -22.94
N GLU A 146 12.80 -34.07 -22.66
CA GLU A 146 14.05 -33.75 -23.37
C GLU A 146 13.94 -33.97 -24.88
N LYS A 147 13.33 -35.10 -25.30
CA LYS A 147 13.12 -35.39 -26.72
C LYS A 147 12.19 -34.37 -27.39
N VAL A 148 11.15 -33.94 -26.68
CA VAL A 148 10.16 -32.97 -27.18
C VAL A 148 10.76 -31.57 -27.25
N LEU A 149 11.51 -31.16 -26.23
CA LEU A 149 12.25 -29.91 -26.23
C LEU A 149 13.27 -29.88 -27.36
N LYS A 150 14.00 -30.97 -27.58
CA LYS A 150 14.95 -31.09 -28.70
C LYS A 150 14.26 -30.87 -30.05
N PHE A 151 13.10 -31.49 -30.27
CA PHE A 151 12.32 -31.28 -31.49
C PHE A 151 11.99 -29.80 -31.74
N TYR A 152 11.43 -29.10 -30.73
CA TYR A 152 11.06 -27.68 -30.89
C TYR A 152 12.26 -26.72 -30.93
N VAL A 153 13.40 -27.12 -30.38
CA VAL A 153 14.67 -26.39 -30.52
C VAL A 153 15.22 -26.53 -31.94
N GLU A 154 15.20 -27.72 -32.51
CA GLU A 154 15.61 -27.99 -33.90
C GLU A 154 14.68 -27.29 -34.90
N GLU A 155 13.38 -27.21 -34.60
CA GLU A 155 12.40 -26.43 -35.37
C GLU A 155 12.64 -24.90 -35.25
N GLY A 156 13.37 -24.45 -34.23
CA GLY A 156 13.64 -23.04 -33.96
C GLY A 156 12.57 -22.32 -33.13
N THR A 157 11.43 -22.97 -32.84
CA THR A 157 10.32 -22.43 -32.04
C THR A 157 10.74 -22.19 -30.58
N VAL A 158 11.51 -23.10 -29.99
CA VAL A 158 11.91 -23.04 -28.57
C VAL A 158 13.38 -22.63 -28.42
N GLU A 159 13.67 -21.76 -27.45
CA GLU A 159 15.03 -21.46 -26.97
C GLU A 159 15.14 -21.87 -25.51
N ILE A 160 16.11 -22.73 -25.21
CA ILE A 160 16.35 -23.25 -23.87
C ILE A 160 17.49 -22.47 -23.25
N ILE A 161 17.24 -21.89 -22.08
CA ILE A 161 18.26 -21.26 -21.25
C ILE A 161 18.57 -22.22 -20.09
N PRO A 162 19.82 -22.73 -20.00
CA PRO A 162 20.25 -23.52 -18.86
C PRO A 162 20.13 -22.70 -17.59
N TRP A 163 19.49 -23.26 -16.56
CA TRP A 163 19.34 -22.66 -15.24
C TRP A 163 19.99 -23.55 -14.18
N PRO A 164 21.33 -23.53 -14.09
CA PRO A 164 22.06 -24.36 -13.15
C PRO A 164 21.83 -23.86 -11.72
N ILE A 165 21.01 -24.58 -10.95
CA ILE A 165 20.88 -24.33 -9.52
C ILE A 165 21.94 -25.17 -8.81
N ASN A 166 22.69 -24.54 -7.90
CA ASN A 166 23.72 -25.21 -7.11
C ASN A 166 23.12 -26.47 -6.43
N SER A 167 23.81 -27.61 -6.52
CA SER A 167 23.35 -28.91 -6.00
C SER A 167 23.03 -28.91 -4.50
N HIS A 168 23.55 -27.94 -3.74
CA HIS A 168 23.23 -27.76 -2.33
C HIS A 168 21.87 -27.08 -2.06
N LEU A 169 21.24 -26.49 -3.08
CA LEU A 169 19.97 -25.79 -2.97
C LEU A 169 18.82 -26.71 -3.40
N LYS A 170 17.88 -26.98 -2.49
CA LYS A 170 16.64 -27.69 -2.80
C LYS A 170 15.62 -26.72 -3.43
N VAL A 171 14.96 -27.14 -4.51
CA VAL A 171 14.06 -26.31 -5.32
C VAL A 171 12.68 -26.95 -5.38
N SER A 172 11.63 -26.17 -5.15
CA SER A 172 10.23 -26.63 -5.25
C SER A 172 9.42 -25.76 -6.22
N SER A 173 8.47 -26.37 -6.91
CA SER A 173 7.45 -25.71 -7.73
C SER A 173 6.19 -25.35 -6.95
N GLU A 174 6.11 -25.66 -5.66
CA GLU A 174 4.92 -25.45 -4.84
C GLU A 174 4.85 -24.05 -4.19
N TRP A 175 3.62 -23.61 -3.90
CA TRP A 175 3.29 -22.28 -3.37
C TRP A 175 3.48 -22.16 -1.85
N GLN A 176 3.55 -23.27 -1.12
CA GLN A 176 3.59 -23.29 0.34
C GLN A 176 4.78 -24.09 0.85
N PHE A 177 5.26 -23.69 2.04
CA PHE A 177 6.25 -24.41 2.82
C PHE A 177 5.75 -25.82 3.12
N MET A 178 6.23 -26.82 2.37
CA MET A 178 6.21 -28.21 2.82
C MET A 178 7.45 -28.44 3.69
N GLN A 179 7.34 -29.30 4.70
CA GLN A 179 8.26 -29.47 5.83
C GLN A 179 9.68 -30.00 5.48
N ASP A 180 10.22 -29.76 4.28
CA ASP A 180 11.32 -30.54 3.69
C ASP A 180 12.66 -29.80 3.47
N GLY A 181 12.81 -28.58 4.01
CA GLY A 181 14.07 -27.82 3.93
C GLY A 181 14.35 -27.31 2.51
N THR A 182 13.31 -26.94 1.77
CA THR A 182 13.41 -26.30 0.45
C THR A 182 14.03 -24.90 0.57
N HIS A 183 15.01 -24.59 -0.29
CA HIS A 183 15.76 -23.33 -0.27
C HIS A 183 15.21 -22.30 -1.27
N ILE A 184 14.83 -22.74 -2.47
CA ILE A 184 14.31 -21.88 -3.55
C ILE A 184 12.91 -22.35 -3.95
N GLY A 185 11.89 -21.53 -3.71
CA GLY A 185 10.50 -21.80 -4.13
C GLY A 185 10.10 -21.04 -5.41
N TYR A 186 8.83 -20.61 -5.47
CA TYR A 186 8.23 -19.80 -6.53
C TYR A 186 9.10 -18.61 -7.02
N TYR A 187 9.92 -18.00 -6.16
CA TYR A 187 10.83 -16.90 -6.51
C TYR A 187 11.90 -17.24 -7.56
N GLY A 188 12.30 -18.52 -7.66
CA GLY A 188 13.17 -18.97 -8.74
C GLY A 188 12.52 -18.82 -10.13
N GLN A 189 11.20 -19.01 -10.20
CA GLN A 189 10.43 -18.83 -11.45
C GLN A 189 10.34 -17.35 -11.84
N ILE A 190 10.15 -16.46 -10.86
CA ILE A 190 10.15 -15.00 -11.10
C ILE A 190 11.49 -14.53 -11.65
N THR A 191 12.61 -15.01 -11.09
CA THR A 191 13.95 -14.62 -11.55
C THR A 191 14.19 -15.05 -13.01
N ALA A 192 13.76 -16.26 -13.37
CA ALA A 192 13.82 -16.76 -14.74
C ALA A 192 12.94 -15.93 -15.70
N LEU A 193 11.72 -15.57 -15.30
CA LEU A 193 10.83 -14.75 -16.11
C LEU A 193 11.37 -13.32 -16.30
N ASN A 194 11.93 -12.71 -15.26
CA ASN A 194 12.58 -11.40 -15.36
C ASN A 194 13.77 -11.43 -16.33
N ASP A 195 14.67 -12.40 -16.18
CA ASP A 195 15.80 -12.60 -17.10
C ASP A 195 15.31 -12.82 -18.55
N CYS A 196 14.21 -13.56 -18.74
CA CYS A 196 13.58 -13.74 -20.04
C CYS A 196 13.17 -12.42 -20.69
N VAL A 197 12.51 -11.54 -19.93
CA VAL A 197 12.05 -10.23 -20.41
C VAL A 197 13.24 -9.38 -20.80
N TYR A 198 14.23 -9.23 -19.91
CA TYR A 198 15.42 -8.41 -20.18
C TYR A 198 16.20 -8.93 -21.41
N ARG A 199 16.32 -10.25 -21.59
CA ARG A 199 17.00 -10.83 -22.77
C ARG A 199 16.30 -10.57 -24.09
N ASN A 200 14.98 -10.45 -24.08
CA ASN A 200 14.18 -10.36 -25.30
C ASN A 200 13.65 -8.95 -25.60
N MET A 201 13.85 -7.99 -24.68
CA MET A 201 13.33 -6.62 -24.83
C MET A 201 13.86 -5.87 -26.07
N GLN A 202 15.05 -6.22 -26.57
CA GLN A 202 15.63 -5.66 -27.81
C GLN A 202 15.52 -6.62 -29.01
N ARG A 203 15.25 -7.91 -28.79
CA ARG A 203 15.13 -8.93 -29.85
C ARG A 203 13.70 -9.05 -30.38
N SER A 204 12.72 -8.71 -29.55
CA SER A 204 11.30 -8.98 -29.76
C SER A 204 10.44 -7.73 -29.63
N LYS A 205 9.48 -7.54 -30.54
CA LYS A 205 8.54 -6.41 -30.48
C LYS A 205 7.58 -6.51 -29.29
N PHE A 206 7.18 -7.72 -28.92
CA PHE A 206 6.36 -8.04 -27.76
C PHE A 206 6.91 -9.27 -27.03
N VAL A 207 7.02 -9.17 -25.71
CA VAL A 207 7.34 -10.29 -24.82
C VAL A 207 6.12 -10.57 -23.95
N VAL A 208 5.61 -11.80 -24.01
CA VAL A 208 4.42 -12.27 -23.31
C VAL A 208 4.86 -13.21 -22.20
N LEU A 209 4.36 -13.00 -21.00
CA LEU A 209 4.61 -13.88 -19.86
C LEU A 209 3.44 -14.85 -19.73
N ASN A 210 3.74 -16.15 -19.63
CA ASN A 210 2.75 -17.18 -19.35
C ASN A 210 2.99 -17.78 -17.97
N ASP A 211 2.33 -17.20 -16.96
CA ASP A 211 2.24 -17.71 -15.60
C ASP A 211 0.85 -17.40 -15.02
N VAL A 212 0.32 -18.26 -14.16
CA VAL A 212 -1.08 -18.22 -13.70
C VAL A 212 -1.31 -17.14 -12.63
N TYR A 213 -0.28 -16.61 -11.95
CA TYR A 213 -0.48 -15.63 -10.87
C TYR A 213 0.73 -14.71 -10.60
N ILE A 214 1.05 -13.79 -11.53
CA ILE A 214 2.00 -12.70 -11.24
C ILE A 214 1.28 -11.35 -11.30
N PRO A 215 1.14 -10.63 -10.17
CA PRO A 215 0.93 -9.19 -10.20
C PRO A 215 2.26 -8.53 -10.60
N LEU A 216 2.37 -8.03 -11.83
CA LEU A 216 3.49 -7.19 -12.24
C LEU A 216 3.35 -5.80 -11.63
N GLU A 217 3.88 -5.63 -10.43
CA GLU A 217 4.17 -4.34 -9.81
C GLU A 217 5.69 -4.14 -9.80
N ILE A 218 6.21 -3.33 -10.73
CA ILE A 218 7.60 -2.87 -10.74
C ILE A 218 7.67 -1.61 -9.85
N TYR A 219 8.19 -1.73 -8.63
CA TYR A 219 8.42 -0.58 -7.75
C TYR A 219 9.76 -0.65 -7.01
N TYR A 220 10.42 0.51 -6.96
CA TYR A 220 11.83 0.73 -6.63
C TYR A 220 12.05 1.17 -5.18
N THR A 221 13.06 0.64 -4.49
CA THR A 221 13.72 1.22 -3.30
C THR A 221 15.19 0.73 -3.19
N SER A 222 16.07 1.51 -2.56
CA SER A 222 17.55 1.47 -2.77
C SER A 222 18.38 0.99 -1.57
N LEU A 223 19.38 0.14 -1.83
CA LEU A 223 20.56 -0.09 -0.97
C LEU A 223 21.86 -0.15 -1.84
N ALA A 224 23.01 0.29 -1.34
CA ALA A 224 24.24 0.55 -2.12
C ALA A 224 25.27 -0.63 -2.17
N LEU A 225 25.29 -1.40 -3.28
CA LEU A 225 26.36 -2.19 -3.96
C LEU A 225 27.68 -1.48 -4.36
N LYS A 226 28.82 -2.13 -4.63
CA LYS A 226 29.97 -1.59 -5.41
C LYS A 226 30.26 -2.48 -6.65
N VAL A 227 30.66 -1.91 -7.78
CA VAL A 227 30.77 -2.48 -9.14
C VAL A 227 32.04 -1.95 -9.79
N ASN A 228 32.83 -2.79 -10.47
CA ASN A 228 34.00 -2.34 -11.22
C ASN A 228 33.81 -2.51 -12.74
N CYS A 229 34.16 -1.49 -13.52
CA CYS A 229 34.16 -1.52 -14.99
C CYS A 229 35.57 -1.81 -15.52
N VAL A 230 35.73 -2.83 -16.37
CA VAL A 230 37.00 -3.15 -17.03
C VAL A 230 36.86 -2.84 -18.52
N GLY A 231 37.50 -1.75 -18.96
CA GLY A 231 37.64 -1.39 -20.37
C GLY A 231 38.73 -2.20 -21.07
N LYS A 232 38.66 -2.28 -22.40
CA LYS A 232 39.50 -3.17 -23.21
C LYS A 232 40.97 -2.73 -23.35
N ASP A 233 41.34 -1.54 -22.87
CA ASP A 233 42.71 -1.06 -22.85
C ASP A 233 42.98 -0.27 -21.56
N ASN A 234 44.11 -0.53 -20.91
CA ASN A 234 44.53 0.00 -19.62
C ASN A 234 44.96 1.49 -19.67
N ALA A 235 44.27 2.35 -20.42
CA ALA A 235 44.68 3.74 -20.64
C ALA A 235 43.57 4.76 -20.31
N ASN A 236 43.85 5.56 -19.29
CA ASN A 236 43.33 6.91 -19.03
C ASN A 236 41.83 7.11 -18.72
N CYS A 237 41.45 6.87 -17.46
CA CYS A 237 40.43 7.70 -16.80
C CYS A 237 41.13 8.92 -16.14
N GLY A 238 40.77 10.13 -16.58
CA GLY A 238 41.37 11.41 -16.19
C GLY A 238 41.22 11.77 -14.71
N GLU A 239 42.12 12.62 -14.23
CA GLU A 239 42.23 13.09 -12.83
C GLU A 239 41.22 14.20 -12.50
N LEU A 240 40.65 14.18 -11.29
CA LEU A 240 39.90 15.30 -10.70
C LEU A 240 40.63 15.80 -9.43
N LYS A 241 40.75 17.13 -9.31
CA LYS A 241 41.59 17.86 -8.33
C LYS A 241 41.03 17.83 -6.90
N LYS A 242 41.96 17.82 -5.94
CA LYS A 242 41.78 17.97 -4.49
C LYS A 242 41.16 19.32 -4.11
N ASP A 243 40.32 19.30 -3.08
CA ASP A 243 40.02 20.48 -2.26
C ASP A 243 39.92 20.08 -0.79
N ASP A 244 40.43 20.96 0.06
CA ASP A 244 40.89 20.71 1.42
C ASP A 244 39.81 21.00 2.46
N GLY A 245 39.55 20.00 3.29
CA GLY A 245 39.18 20.11 4.70
C GLY A 245 38.06 21.07 5.11
N LYS A 246 36.86 20.52 5.33
CA LYS A 246 36.12 20.52 6.61
C LYS A 246 34.73 19.90 6.46
N GLU A 247 34.23 19.37 7.57
CA GLU A 247 32.84 18.97 7.89
C GLU A 247 32.31 17.57 7.47
N GLY A 248 31.60 16.97 8.44
CA GLY A 248 30.93 15.68 8.30
C GLY A 248 29.70 15.78 7.40
N LEU A 249 29.51 14.76 6.57
CA LEU A 249 28.38 14.69 5.64
C LEU A 249 27.06 14.38 6.35
N LYS A 250 26.17 15.38 6.37
CA LYS A 250 24.71 15.17 6.29
C LYS A 250 24.40 14.61 4.90
N VAL A 251 23.69 13.48 4.86
CA VAL A 251 23.10 12.98 3.62
C VAL A 251 21.74 13.67 3.45
N GLU A 252 21.71 14.73 2.65
CA GLU A 252 20.47 15.17 2.02
C GLU A 252 20.18 14.25 0.84
N VAL A 253 19.06 13.56 0.91
CA VAL A 253 18.53 12.76 -0.20
C VAL A 253 17.93 13.75 -1.21
N VAL A 254 18.76 14.24 -2.14
CA VAL A 254 18.25 14.93 -3.33
C VAL A 254 17.77 13.85 -4.28
N GLN A 255 16.49 13.50 -4.16
CA GLN A 255 15.76 12.68 -5.11
C GLN A 255 15.62 13.49 -6.40
N GLN A 256 16.58 13.40 -7.33
CA GLN A 256 16.37 13.91 -8.68
C GLN A 256 15.24 13.10 -9.33
N ARG A 257 14.03 13.67 -9.22
CA ARG A 257 12.84 13.17 -9.87
C ARG A 257 13.02 13.35 -11.37
N LEU A 258 12.98 12.26 -12.12
CA LEU A 258 12.39 12.29 -13.45
C LEU A 258 10.90 12.59 -13.29
N GLN A 259 10.56 13.83 -12.92
CA GLN A 259 9.21 14.35 -13.01
C GLN A 259 8.88 14.37 -14.49
N ASN A 260 7.99 13.48 -14.92
CA ASN A 260 7.43 13.51 -16.26
C ASN A 260 6.95 14.95 -16.51
N LEU A 261 7.48 15.64 -17.53
CA LEU A 261 7.18 17.05 -17.86
C LEU A 261 5.67 17.34 -17.98
N SER A 262 4.86 16.31 -18.19
CA SER A 262 3.39 16.39 -18.22
C SER A 262 2.72 16.66 -16.87
N HIS A 263 3.35 16.31 -15.75
CA HIS A 263 2.82 16.53 -14.39
C HIS A 263 3.24 17.88 -13.80
N LEU A 264 4.29 18.51 -14.36
CA LEU A 264 4.74 19.81 -13.90
C LEU A 264 3.63 20.86 -14.04
N PRO A 265 3.44 21.74 -13.04
CA PRO A 265 2.48 22.83 -13.12
C PRO A 265 2.82 23.77 -14.28
N LYS A 266 1.86 24.00 -15.18
CA LYS A 266 2.00 24.95 -16.29
C LYS A 266 1.10 26.16 -16.06
N ILE A 267 1.64 27.34 -16.35
CA ILE A 267 0.85 28.56 -16.35
C ILE A 267 -0.03 28.53 -17.60
N ILE A 268 -1.34 28.69 -17.41
CA ILE A 268 -2.30 28.74 -18.53
C ILE A 268 -3.00 30.09 -18.68
N GLN A 269 -2.94 30.94 -17.64
CA GLN A 269 -3.55 32.26 -17.65
C GLN A 269 -2.85 33.18 -16.64
N GLU A 270 -2.63 34.44 -17.04
CA GLU A 270 -2.07 35.50 -16.21
C GLU A 270 -3.11 36.63 -16.02
N GLY A 271 -3.26 37.13 -14.80
CA GLY A 271 -4.10 38.29 -14.48
C GLY A 271 -5.55 38.01 -14.04
N SER A 272 -5.93 36.75 -13.80
CA SER A 272 -7.30 36.37 -13.40
C SER A 272 -7.42 36.03 -11.92
N ARG A 273 -8.48 36.52 -11.26
CA ARG A 273 -8.89 36.07 -9.91
C ARG A 273 -9.75 34.82 -10.06
N CYS A 274 -9.51 33.81 -9.23
CA CYS A 274 -10.38 32.63 -9.18
C CYS A 274 -11.67 32.95 -8.42
N ARG A 275 -12.80 32.94 -9.12
CA ARG A 275 -14.13 33.27 -8.59
C ARG A 275 -15.04 32.05 -8.40
N GLY A 276 -14.50 30.84 -8.60
CA GLY A 276 -15.23 29.59 -8.38
C GLY A 276 -15.90 29.51 -7.01
N LYS A 277 -17.04 28.81 -6.93
CA LYS A 277 -17.75 28.63 -5.66
C LYS A 277 -16.88 27.82 -4.70
N ILE A 278 -16.74 28.28 -3.46
CA ILE A 278 -16.09 27.51 -2.39
C ILE A 278 -17.02 26.39 -1.97
N THR A 279 -16.49 25.18 -1.93
CA THR A 279 -17.24 23.97 -1.58
C THR A 279 -17.08 23.66 -0.10
N ASN A 280 -18.21 23.55 0.60
CA ASN A 280 -18.26 23.18 2.02
C ASN A 280 -18.83 21.77 2.26
N SER A 281 -19.23 21.07 1.19
CA SER A 281 -19.79 19.71 1.25
C SER A 281 -18.68 18.67 1.46
N THR A 282 -18.94 17.66 2.29
CA THR A 282 -17.98 16.56 2.55
C THR A 282 -17.74 15.69 1.31
N ILE A 283 -18.74 15.54 0.44
CA ILE A 283 -18.64 14.79 -0.82
C ILE A 283 -19.16 15.69 -1.92
N THR A 284 -18.35 15.89 -2.95
CA THR A 284 -18.71 16.74 -4.09
C THR A 284 -18.48 16.00 -5.40
N ALA A 285 -19.57 15.73 -6.12
CA ALA A 285 -19.50 15.17 -7.46
C ALA A 285 -18.94 16.21 -8.44
N LEU A 286 -18.01 15.79 -9.30
CA LEU A 286 -17.59 16.60 -10.44
C LEU A 286 -18.57 16.44 -11.61
N LYS A 287 -18.44 17.30 -12.63
CA LYS A 287 -19.33 17.32 -13.81
C LYS A 287 -19.38 16.00 -14.59
N ASP A 288 -18.41 15.13 -14.40
CA ASP A 288 -18.34 13.84 -15.06
C ASP A 288 -19.22 12.76 -14.44
N ASN A 289 -19.79 13.02 -13.26
CA ASN A 289 -20.55 12.06 -12.46
C ASN A 289 -19.81 10.75 -12.15
N ARG A 290 -18.49 10.71 -12.33
CA ARG A 290 -17.62 9.55 -12.10
C ARG A 290 -16.52 9.84 -11.08
N THR A 291 -16.31 11.10 -10.73
CA THR A 291 -15.33 11.56 -9.77
C THR A 291 -16.03 12.30 -8.63
N PHE A 292 -15.74 11.90 -7.39
CA PHE A 292 -16.25 12.53 -6.18
C PHE A 292 -15.08 12.97 -5.30
N ILE A 293 -15.03 14.26 -4.99
CA ILE A 293 -13.98 14.86 -4.17
C ILE A 293 -14.41 14.86 -2.71
N ILE A 294 -13.53 14.39 -1.83
CA ILE A 294 -13.73 14.41 -0.38
C ILE A 294 -13.03 15.61 0.23
N SER A 295 -11.70 15.66 0.18
CA SER A 295 -10.92 16.75 0.77
C SER A 295 -9.48 16.79 0.21
N PRO A 296 -8.97 17.98 -0.15
CA PRO A 296 -7.55 18.22 -0.42
C PRO A 296 -6.72 18.43 0.85
N TYR A 297 -5.53 17.85 0.87
CA TYR A 297 -4.54 18.01 1.92
C TYR A 297 -3.19 18.40 1.34
N PHE A 298 -2.51 19.34 1.99
CA PHE A 298 -1.11 19.59 1.74
C PHE A 298 -0.28 18.41 2.27
N ASP A 299 0.62 17.89 1.44
CA ASP A 299 1.49 16.75 1.77
C ASP A 299 2.88 17.05 1.19
N ASP A 300 3.86 17.25 2.06
CA ASP A 300 5.24 17.62 1.73
C ASP A 300 6.26 16.54 2.09
N ARG A 301 5.80 15.36 2.52
CA ARG A 301 6.65 14.29 3.05
C ARG A 301 7.66 13.74 2.03
N GLU A 302 7.27 13.70 0.76
CA GLU A 302 8.16 13.40 -0.38
C GLU A 302 8.41 14.62 -1.26
N SER A 303 7.41 15.47 -1.41
CA SER A 303 7.49 16.73 -2.14
C SER A 303 6.27 17.57 -1.92
N LYS A 304 6.37 18.85 -2.24
CA LYS A 304 5.24 19.78 -2.30
C LYS A 304 4.12 19.33 -3.26
N VAL A 305 3.14 18.60 -2.73
CA VAL A 305 1.93 18.18 -3.45
C VAL A 305 0.68 18.55 -2.67
N THR A 306 -0.40 18.79 -3.42
CA THR A 306 -1.76 18.64 -2.88
C THR A 306 -2.21 17.22 -3.18
N ARG A 307 -2.51 16.44 -2.14
CA ARG A 307 -3.16 15.14 -2.26
C ARG A 307 -4.65 15.28 -1.98
N VAL A 308 -5.47 14.95 -2.96
CA VAL A 308 -6.93 15.01 -2.82
C VAL A 308 -7.46 13.61 -2.60
N ILE A 309 -8.09 13.40 -1.44
CA ILE A 309 -8.83 12.17 -1.16
C ILE A 309 -10.13 12.21 -1.98
N GLY A 310 -10.37 11.16 -2.75
CA GLY A 310 -11.51 11.07 -3.65
C GLY A 310 -12.05 9.66 -3.80
N ILE A 311 -13.15 9.56 -4.55
CA ILE A 311 -13.74 8.32 -5.04
C ILE A 311 -13.86 8.44 -6.55
N VAL A 312 -13.26 7.51 -7.31
CA VAL A 312 -13.31 7.54 -8.78
C VAL A 312 -13.75 6.20 -9.35
N HIS A 313 -14.41 6.24 -10.51
CA HIS A 313 -14.63 5.03 -11.30
C HIS A 313 -13.30 4.56 -11.92
N HIS A 314 -12.77 3.44 -11.42
CA HIS A 314 -11.40 2.99 -11.71
C HIS A 314 -11.07 2.80 -13.20
N LYS A 315 -12.09 2.54 -14.04
CA LYS A 315 -11.92 2.36 -15.49
C LYS A 315 -12.28 3.57 -16.32
N GLU A 316 -13.19 4.42 -15.87
CA GLU A 316 -13.77 5.48 -16.72
C GLU A 316 -13.06 6.82 -16.54
N VAL A 317 -12.50 7.06 -15.37
CA VAL A 317 -11.72 8.27 -15.10
C VAL A 317 -10.28 8.05 -15.58
N LYS A 318 -9.92 8.67 -16.71
CA LYS A 318 -8.60 8.51 -17.34
C LYS A 318 -7.61 9.61 -16.99
N GLN A 319 -8.11 10.81 -16.75
CA GLN A 319 -7.29 11.98 -16.51
C GLN A 319 -8.06 13.01 -15.69
N LEU A 320 -7.32 13.65 -14.79
CA LEU A 320 -7.77 14.78 -14.01
C LEU A 320 -6.63 15.80 -13.97
N TYR A 321 -6.99 17.06 -13.78
CA TYR A 321 -6.09 18.19 -13.72
C TYR A 321 -6.45 19.02 -12.49
N CYS A 322 -5.42 19.40 -11.74
CA CYS A 322 -5.54 20.31 -10.61
C CYS A 322 -5.20 21.72 -11.05
N TRP A 323 -6.11 22.65 -10.73
CA TRP A 323 -6.01 24.05 -11.02
C TRP A 323 -5.73 24.81 -9.72
N PHE A 324 -4.55 25.40 -9.63
CA PHE A 324 -4.08 26.15 -8.47
C PHE A 324 -4.18 27.64 -8.71
N CYS A 325 -4.78 28.31 -7.74
CA CYS A 325 -5.00 29.75 -7.75
C CYS A 325 -3.95 30.45 -6.90
N CYS A 326 -2.92 30.99 -7.56
CA CYS A 326 -1.81 31.64 -6.88
C CYS A 326 -2.06 33.15 -6.75
N GLN A 327 -2.58 33.55 -5.60
CA GLN A 327 -2.66 34.95 -5.19
C GLN A 327 -1.43 35.28 -4.33
N PRO A 328 -0.73 36.42 -4.54
CA PRO A 328 -1.19 37.64 -5.20
C PRO A 328 -0.86 37.77 -6.70
N ASN A 329 -0.11 36.84 -7.29
CA ASN A 329 0.41 36.98 -8.66
C ASN A 329 -0.64 36.88 -9.76
N GLY A 330 -1.89 36.52 -9.43
CA GLY A 330 -2.99 36.39 -10.40
C GLY A 330 -2.77 35.28 -11.44
N LYS A 331 -1.85 34.34 -11.17
CA LYS A 331 -1.50 33.25 -12.08
C LYS A 331 -2.29 32.00 -11.75
N ILE A 332 -2.78 31.34 -12.78
CA ILE A 332 -3.42 30.03 -12.68
C ILE A 332 -2.43 28.99 -13.17
N TYR A 333 -2.10 28.05 -12.28
CA TYR A 333 -1.28 26.90 -12.60
C TYR A 333 -2.15 25.67 -12.77
N VAL A 334 -1.90 24.89 -13.82
CA VAL A 334 -2.55 23.61 -14.03
C VAL A 334 -1.51 22.51 -14.02
N SER A 335 -1.71 21.51 -13.17
CA SER A 335 -0.92 20.28 -13.12
C SER A 335 -1.79 19.09 -13.51
N LYS A 336 -1.22 18.17 -14.29
CA LYS A 336 -1.88 16.88 -14.53
C LYS A 336 -1.79 16.04 -13.26
N ALA A 337 -2.93 15.60 -12.75
CA ALA A 337 -2.99 14.78 -11.56
C ALA A 337 -2.48 13.35 -11.84
N LYS A 338 -1.78 12.77 -10.89
CA LYS A 338 -1.60 11.32 -10.80
C LYS A 338 -2.83 10.76 -10.07
N ILE A 339 -3.60 9.91 -10.76
CA ILE A 339 -4.76 9.24 -10.18
C ILE A 339 -4.28 7.88 -9.67
N ASP A 340 -4.28 7.72 -8.35
CA ASP A 340 -3.84 6.51 -7.68
C ASP A 340 -5.03 5.86 -6.96
N VAL A 341 -5.67 4.90 -7.64
CA VAL A 341 -6.84 4.19 -7.11
C VAL A 341 -6.35 3.08 -6.20
N HIS A 342 -6.86 3.04 -4.97
CA HIS A 342 -6.42 2.08 -3.97
C HIS A 342 -6.72 0.65 -4.46
N SER A 343 -5.74 -0.24 -4.27
CA SER A 343 -5.82 -1.63 -4.70
C SER A 343 -6.96 -2.40 -4.03
N ASP A 344 -7.31 -2.04 -2.79
CA ASP A 344 -8.29 -2.73 -1.95
C ASP A 344 -9.74 -2.31 -2.22
N ARG A 345 -10.16 -2.35 -3.49
CA ARG A 345 -11.52 -2.01 -3.94
C ARG A 345 -12.51 -3.17 -3.89
N PHE A 346 -12.07 -4.38 -3.54
CA PHE A 346 -12.90 -5.60 -3.46
C PHE A 346 -13.84 -5.85 -4.66
N GLY A 347 -13.36 -5.55 -5.87
CA GLY A 347 -14.12 -5.74 -7.10
C GLY A 347 -15.08 -4.61 -7.47
N PHE A 348 -15.33 -3.63 -6.59
CA PHE A 348 -16.25 -2.53 -6.86
C PHE A 348 -15.78 -1.62 -8.02
N PRO A 349 -16.70 -1.01 -8.78
CA PRO A 349 -16.37 -0.11 -9.88
C PRO A 349 -15.82 1.24 -9.42
N TYR A 350 -16.24 1.72 -8.24
CA TYR A 350 -15.69 2.92 -7.59
C TYR A 350 -14.79 2.54 -6.43
N GLY A 351 -13.66 3.24 -6.29
CA GLY A 351 -12.68 2.99 -5.22
C GLY A 351 -12.16 4.27 -4.58
N ALA A 352 -11.69 4.15 -3.33
CA ALA A 352 -10.90 5.20 -2.68
C ALA A 352 -9.68 5.54 -3.55
N THR A 353 -9.36 6.82 -3.66
CA THR A 353 -8.36 7.30 -4.61
C THR A 353 -7.60 8.50 -4.05
N ASP A 354 -6.29 8.48 -4.22
CA ASP A 354 -5.43 9.65 -4.08
C ASP A 354 -5.28 10.32 -5.44
N ILE A 355 -5.79 11.54 -5.56
CA ILE A 355 -5.55 12.40 -6.72
C ILE A 355 -4.40 13.34 -6.34
N VAL A 356 -3.18 12.99 -6.77
CA VAL A 356 -1.95 13.68 -6.36
C VAL A 356 -1.55 14.72 -7.40
N CYS A 357 -1.40 15.96 -6.96
CA CYS A 357 -1.10 17.10 -7.82
C CYS A 357 0.14 17.84 -7.33
N LEU A 358 1.13 17.99 -8.21
CA LEU A 358 2.33 18.80 -7.92
C LEU A 358 1.93 20.26 -7.76
N GLU A 359 2.35 20.89 -6.67
CA GLU A 359 2.12 22.32 -6.48
C GLU A 359 3.20 23.14 -7.21
N PRO A 360 2.87 24.35 -7.68
CA PRO A 360 3.87 25.28 -8.19
C PRO A 360 4.87 25.67 -7.09
N GLU A 361 6.17 25.68 -7.38
CA GLU A 361 7.19 26.02 -6.37
C GLU A 361 7.05 27.47 -5.88
N ASN A 362 6.75 28.39 -6.79
CA ASN A 362 6.68 29.83 -6.54
C ASN A 362 5.35 30.29 -5.89
N CYS A 363 4.59 29.38 -5.29
CA CYS A 363 3.27 29.69 -4.73
C CYS A 363 2.80 28.64 -3.71
N ASP A 364 2.07 29.09 -2.68
CA ASP A 364 1.38 28.25 -1.70
C ASP A 364 -0.14 28.36 -1.87
N PRO A 365 -0.76 27.56 -2.74
CA PRO A 365 -2.17 27.72 -3.09
C PRO A 365 -3.08 27.34 -1.92
N THR A 366 -3.94 28.25 -1.45
CA THR A 366 -4.89 27.92 -0.37
C THR A 366 -6.05 27.04 -0.82
N HIS A 367 -6.31 26.99 -2.12
CA HIS A 367 -7.41 26.23 -2.72
C HIS A 367 -6.97 25.55 -4.01
N VAL A 368 -7.64 24.46 -4.34
CA VAL A 368 -7.50 23.73 -5.61
C VAL A 368 -8.86 23.49 -6.25
N SER A 369 -8.92 23.49 -7.57
CA SER A 369 -10.05 22.98 -8.35
C SER A 369 -9.62 21.75 -9.15
N ILE A 370 -10.51 20.77 -9.30
CA ILE A 370 -10.23 19.52 -10.03
C ILE A 370 -11.14 19.47 -11.27
N HIS A 371 -10.56 19.14 -12.42
CA HIS A 371 -11.29 19.07 -13.69
C HIS A 371 -10.72 18.00 -14.64
N GLN A 372 -11.52 17.49 -15.58
CA GLN A 372 -11.09 16.46 -16.53
C GLN A 372 -10.21 16.99 -17.68
N SER A 373 -10.20 18.30 -17.89
CA SER A 373 -9.47 18.97 -18.96
C SER A 373 -8.52 20.04 -18.39
N PRO A 374 -7.34 20.25 -19.00
CA PRO A 374 -6.46 21.37 -18.67
C PRO A 374 -6.96 22.70 -19.22
N HIS A 375 -8.01 22.67 -20.04
CA HIS A 375 -8.69 23.84 -20.58
C HIS A 375 -10.10 23.97 -19.99
N GLY A 376 -10.54 25.22 -19.82
CA GLY A 376 -11.83 25.53 -19.23
C GLY A 376 -11.81 26.88 -18.52
N ASN A 377 -12.94 27.25 -17.92
CA ASN A 377 -13.06 28.45 -17.12
C ASN A 377 -13.04 28.08 -15.62
N ILE A 378 -11.97 28.45 -14.93
CA ILE A 378 -11.78 28.18 -13.49
C ILE A 378 -12.88 28.81 -12.62
N ASP A 379 -13.46 29.93 -13.07
CA ASP A 379 -14.50 30.65 -12.31
C ASP A 379 -15.81 29.84 -12.22
N GLN A 380 -15.95 28.82 -13.06
CA GLN A 380 -17.07 27.89 -13.03
C GLN A 380 -16.75 26.59 -12.29
N LEU A 381 -15.52 26.41 -11.82
CA LEU A 381 -15.09 25.21 -11.12
C LEU A 381 -15.32 25.34 -9.61
N PRO A 382 -15.71 24.24 -8.92
CA PRO A 382 -15.71 24.22 -7.47
C PRO A 382 -14.28 24.39 -6.94
N ARG A 383 -14.14 25.20 -5.89
CA ARG A 383 -12.87 25.40 -5.17
C ARG A 383 -12.91 24.67 -3.85
N PHE A 384 -11.88 23.88 -3.61
CA PHE A 384 -11.70 23.11 -2.39
C PHE A 384 -10.53 23.69 -1.60
N GLU A 385 -10.76 23.99 -0.32
CA GLU A 385 -9.69 24.43 0.58
C GLU A 385 -8.65 23.31 0.74
N ILE A 386 -7.36 23.66 0.65
CA ILE A 386 -6.26 22.75 0.93
C ILE A 386 -5.98 22.78 2.42
N ARG A 387 -6.31 21.66 3.09
CA ARG A 387 -6.18 21.52 4.54
C ARG A 387 -4.74 21.22 4.96
N ASN A 388 -4.49 21.37 6.27
CA ASN A 388 -3.21 21.07 6.94
C ASN A 388 -2.00 21.86 6.43
N ARG A 389 -2.21 23.06 5.87
CA ARG A 389 -1.10 23.94 5.44
C ARG A 389 -0.35 24.59 6.59
N LYS A 390 -1.01 24.81 7.73
CA LYS A 390 -0.37 25.37 8.91
C LYS A 390 0.11 24.22 9.78
N ALA A 391 1.38 24.26 10.16
CA ALA A 391 1.90 23.38 11.19
C ALA A 391 1.18 23.72 12.50
N GLU A 392 0.31 22.83 12.94
CA GLU A 392 -0.30 22.89 14.27
C GLU A 392 0.56 22.03 15.21
N THR A 393 0.82 22.52 16.42
CA THR A 393 1.33 21.65 17.48
C THR A 393 0.27 20.58 17.75
N PHE A 394 0.67 19.32 17.94
CA PHE A 394 -0.27 18.25 18.28
C PHE A 394 -1.20 18.71 19.40
N SER A 395 -2.49 18.75 19.08
CA SER A 395 -3.51 19.13 20.05
C SER A 395 -3.94 17.94 20.89
N VAL A 396 -3.74 16.70 20.39
CA VAL A 396 -4.16 15.46 21.05
C VAL A 396 -3.17 14.31 20.87
N ASP A 397 -3.11 13.41 21.88
CA ASP A 397 -2.29 12.19 21.81
C ASP A 397 -2.96 11.12 20.91
N PHE A 398 -4.26 10.92 21.04
CA PHE A 398 -5.02 9.89 20.33
C PHE A 398 -6.34 10.41 19.76
N THR A 399 -6.58 10.09 18.49
CA THR A 399 -7.89 10.22 17.85
C THR A 399 -8.38 8.88 17.35
N VAL A 400 -9.61 8.50 17.68
CA VAL A 400 -10.27 7.31 17.10
C VAL A 400 -11.05 7.72 15.86
N CYS A 401 -10.85 7.02 14.75
CA CYS A 401 -11.59 7.20 13.51
C CYS A 401 -12.58 6.07 13.33
N ILE A 402 -13.87 6.37 13.52
CA ILE A 402 -14.97 5.51 13.11
C ILE A 402 -15.33 5.91 11.69
N SER A 403 -15.22 4.94 10.78
CA SER A 403 -15.51 5.11 9.35
C SER A 403 -17.01 5.34 9.12
N ALA A 404 -17.72 4.54 8.33
CA ALA A 404 -19.11 4.83 8.02
C ALA A 404 -20.07 4.32 9.12
N MET A 405 -20.79 5.23 9.78
CA MET A 405 -21.96 4.89 10.62
C MET A 405 -23.21 4.85 9.74
N PHE A 406 -23.59 3.65 9.30
CA PHE A 406 -24.67 3.40 8.34
C PHE A 406 -25.72 2.42 8.87
N GLY A 407 -26.73 2.11 8.05
CA GLY A 407 -27.68 1.03 8.32
C GLY A 407 -28.69 1.33 9.44
N ASN A 408 -28.99 2.62 9.67
CA ASN A 408 -29.81 3.05 10.81
C ASN A 408 -29.22 2.55 12.15
N TYR A 409 -27.92 2.79 12.34
CA TYR A 409 -27.18 2.35 13.52
C TYR A 409 -27.91 2.68 14.83
N ASN A 410 -28.18 1.65 15.64
CA ASN A 410 -29.00 1.74 16.86
C ASN A 410 -28.40 0.96 18.05
N ASN A 411 -27.12 0.59 17.99
CA ASN A 411 -26.43 -0.07 19.10
C ASN A 411 -25.90 0.98 20.08
N VAL A 412 -26.83 1.65 20.76
CA VAL A 412 -26.61 2.86 21.57
C VAL A 412 -25.81 2.54 22.84
N LEU A 413 -26.19 1.49 23.57
CA LEU A 413 -25.50 1.10 24.81
C LEU A 413 -24.04 0.70 24.55
N GLN A 414 -23.79 -0.10 23.51
CA GLN A 414 -22.41 -0.47 23.15
C GLN A 414 -21.62 0.75 22.67
N PHE A 415 -22.23 1.66 21.91
CA PHE A 415 -21.57 2.90 21.49
C PHE A 415 -21.10 3.73 22.68
N ILE A 416 -21.97 3.97 23.67
CA ILE A 416 -21.63 4.74 24.88
C ILE A 416 -20.49 4.04 25.62
N GLN A 417 -20.55 2.72 25.80
CA GLN A 417 -19.49 1.96 26.46
C GLN A 417 -18.16 2.05 25.68
N SER A 418 -18.17 1.97 24.35
CA SER A 418 -16.96 2.10 23.52
C SER A 418 -16.33 3.49 23.65
N VAL A 419 -17.12 4.56 23.54
CA VAL A 419 -16.61 5.95 23.66
C VAL A 419 -16.05 6.22 25.06
N GLU A 420 -16.73 5.76 26.12
CA GLU A 420 -16.22 5.91 27.48
C GLU A 420 -14.97 5.05 27.73
N MET A 421 -14.88 3.86 27.15
CA MET A 421 -13.65 3.06 27.17
C MET A 421 -12.50 3.76 26.44
N TYR A 422 -12.75 4.39 25.28
CA TYR A 422 -11.75 5.18 24.58
C TYR A 422 -11.22 6.33 25.45
N LYS A 423 -12.12 7.05 26.14
CA LYS A 423 -11.73 8.12 27.09
C LYS A 423 -10.86 7.58 28.23
N ILE A 424 -11.26 6.46 28.83
CA ILE A 424 -10.50 5.79 29.90
C ILE A 424 -9.09 5.39 29.40
N LEU A 425 -8.97 4.95 28.15
CA LEU A 425 -7.71 4.54 27.53
C LEU A 425 -6.83 5.71 27.06
N GLY A 426 -7.32 6.95 27.16
CA GLY A 426 -6.56 8.18 26.91
C GLY A 426 -6.92 8.92 25.61
N VAL A 427 -8.06 8.61 24.99
CA VAL A 427 -8.53 9.30 23.76
C VAL A 427 -9.10 10.67 24.07
N GLN A 428 -8.73 11.66 23.27
CA GLN A 428 -9.27 13.02 23.36
C GLN A 428 -10.30 13.33 22.26
N LYS A 429 -10.25 12.66 21.11
CA LYS A 429 -11.17 12.88 20.00
C LYS A 429 -11.64 11.59 19.36
N VAL A 430 -12.90 11.55 18.98
CA VAL A 430 -13.51 10.48 18.17
C VAL A 430 -14.14 11.13 16.94
N VAL A 431 -13.64 10.79 15.75
CA VAL A 431 -14.19 11.28 14.48
C VAL A 431 -15.11 10.22 13.91
N ILE A 432 -16.32 10.60 13.53
CA ILE A 432 -17.35 9.68 13.02
C ILE A 432 -17.85 10.16 11.66
N TYR A 433 -17.74 9.33 10.62
CA TYR A 433 -18.33 9.61 9.31
C TYR A 433 -19.78 9.11 9.30
N LYS A 434 -20.70 10.01 9.60
CA LYS A 434 -22.10 9.67 9.87
C LYS A 434 -22.92 9.69 8.58
N ASN A 435 -23.46 8.53 8.21
CA ASN A 435 -24.44 8.40 7.13
C ASN A 435 -25.87 8.42 7.69
N ASN A 436 -26.21 7.47 8.57
CA ASN A 436 -27.54 7.38 9.18
C ASN A 436 -27.51 6.59 10.50
N CYS A 437 -28.27 7.04 11.50
CA CYS A 437 -28.43 6.41 12.81
C CYS A 437 -29.83 6.67 13.40
N SER A 438 -30.18 5.97 14.47
CA SER A 438 -31.48 6.16 15.14
C SER A 438 -31.60 7.52 15.83
N LEU A 439 -32.84 7.97 16.10
CA LEU A 439 -33.11 9.20 16.84
C LEU A 439 -32.50 9.21 18.24
N LEU A 440 -32.43 8.05 18.90
CA LEU A 440 -31.79 7.94 20.21
C LEU A 440 -30.27 8.12 20.09
N MET A 441 -29.67 7.52 19.06
CA MET A 441 -28.26 7.70 18.77
C MET A 441 -27.93 9.17 18.45
N GLU A 442 -28.81 9.89 17.74
CA GLU A 442 -28.64 11.34 17.49
C GLU A 442 -28.50 12.16 18.79
N LYS A 443 -29.33 11.87 19.81
CA LYS A 443 -29.25 12.55 21.11
C LYS A 443 -27.92 12.28 21.81
N VAL A 444 -27.46 11.02 21.79
CA VAL A 444 -26.18 10.62 22.39
C VAL A 444 -24.99 11.24 21.65
N LEU A 445 -25.02 11.27 20.31
CA LEU A 445 -24.00 11.93 19.51
C LEU A 445 -23.94 13.43 19.81
N LYS A 446 -25.10 14.09 19.92
CA LYS A 446 -25.18 15.51 20.28
C LYS A 446 -24.50 15.78 21.62
N PHE A 447 -24.75 14.96 22.63
CA PHE A 447 -24.09 15.06 23.93
C PHE A 447 -22.56 15.02 23.82
N TYR A 448 -22.01 14.05 23.09
CA TYR A 448 -20.54 13.95 22.94
C TYR A 448 -19.93 15.04 22.06
N VAL A 449 -20.70 15.60 21.12
CA VAL A 449 -20.28 16.78 20.35
C VAL A 449 -20.21 18.01 21.24
N GLU A 450 -21.21 18.23 22.11
CA GLU A 450 -21.24 19.33 23.07
C GLU A 450 -20.16 19.20 24.15
N GLU A 451 -19.90 17.96 24.61
CA GLU A 451 -18.75 17.65 25.48
C GLU A 451 -17.41 17.92 24.79
N GLY A 452 -17.38 17.88 23.45
CA GLY A 452 -16.18 18.04 22.64
C GLY A 452 -15.40 16.76 22.40
N THR A 453 -15.89 15.60 22.84
CA THR A 453 -15.23 14.29 22.58
C THR A 453 -15.41 13.85 21.13
N VAL A 454 -16.59 14.07 20.54
CA VAL A 454 -16.93 13.58 19.19
C VAL A 454 -16.93 14.71 18.16
N GLU A 455 -16.30 14.46 16.99
CA GLU A 455 -16.40 15.28 15.78
C GLU A 455 -17.20 14.50 14.72
N ILE A 456 -18.35 15.03 14.30
CA ILE A 456 -19.18 14.39 13.27
C ILE A 456 -18.82 14.94 11.89
N ILE A 457 -18.50 14.04 10.97
CA ILE A 457 -18.34 14.33 9.55
C ILE A 457 -19.58 13.83 8.81
N PRO A 458 -20.43 14.71 8.24
CA PRO A 458 -21.57 14.27 7.44
C PRO A 458 -21.12 13.44 6.24
N TRP A 459 -21.69 12.25 6.05
CA TRP A 459 -21.28 11.29 5.02
C TRP A 459 -22.45 10.87 4.12
N PRO A 460 -22.97 11.79 3.27
CA PRO A 460 -24.16 11.57 2.44
C PRO A 460 -23.87 10.71 1.20
N ILE A 461 -23.07 9.65 1.30
CA ILE A 461 -22.61 8.89 0.14
C ILE A 461 -23.75 8.28 -0.71
N ASN A 462 -24.89 7.97 -0.08
CA ASN A 462 -26.07 7.40 -0.75
C ASN A 462 -26.73 8.38 -1.74
N SER A 463 -26.53 9.70 -1.58
CA SER A 463 -27.01 10.68 -2.56
C SER A 463 -26.14 10.77 -3.80
N HIS A 464 -25.01 10.06 -3.82
CA HIS A 464 -24.02 10.10 -4.90
C HIS A 464 -23.79 8.75 -5.57
N LEU A 465 -23.84 7.66 -4.81
CA LEU A 465 -23.52 6.32 -5.27
C LEU A 465 -24.54 5.30 -4.74
N LYS A 466 -24.77 4.24 -5.52
CA LYS A 466 -25.44 3.02 -5.03
C LYS A 466 -24.48 2.31 -4.08
N VAL A 467 -24.73 2.38 -2.79
CA VAL A 467 -23.85 1.83 -1.75
C VAL A 467 -24.23 0.41 -1.35
N SER A 468 -23.27 -0.33 -0.80
CA SER A 468 -23.44 -1.67 -0.26
C SER A 468 -23.24 -1.71 1.26
N SER A 469 -23.95 -2.63 1.93
CA SER A 469 -23.60 -3.15 3.26
C SER A 469 -22.63 -4.33 3.21
N GLU A 470 -22.26 -4.77 2.01
CA GLU A 470 -21.40 -5.91 1.74
C GLU A 470 -19.98 -5.47 1.36
N TRP A 471 -19.04 -6.40 1.52
CA TRP A 471 -17.62 -6.16 1.27
C TRP A 471 -17.17 -6.57 -0.13
N GLN A 472 -17.91 -7.46 -0.82
CA GLN A 472 -17.60 -7.85 -2.20
C GLN A 472 -18.64 -7.35 -3.19
N PHE A 473 -18.16 -6.82 -4.31
CA PHE A 473 -19.02 -6.41 -5.43
C PHE A 473 -19.97 -7.52 -5.92
N MET A 474 -19.50 -8.78 -5.93
CA MET A 474 -20.27 -9.92 -6.43
C MET A 474 -21.54 -10.22 -5.61
N GLN A 475 -21.68 -9.66 -4.40
CA GLN A 475 -22.81 -9.94 -3.52
C GLN A 475 -24.06 -9.14 -3.90
N ASP A 476 -23.91 -7.91 -4.44
CA ASP A 476 -25.06 -7.06 -4.75
C ASP A 476 -24.92 -6.13 -5.98
N GLY A 477 -23.76 -6.13 -6.66
CA GLY A 477 -23.53 -5.36 -7.89
C GLY A 477 -23.64 -3.84 -7.72
N THR A 478 -23.43 -3.33 -6.52
CA THR A 478 -23.48 -1.88 -6.23
C THR A 478 -22.20 -1.14 -6.63
N HIS A 479 -22.15 0.17 -6.40
CA HIS A 479 -21.03 1.02 -6.82
C HIS A 479 -19.84 0.98 -5.85
N ILE A 480 -20.08 0.85 -4.54
CA ILE A 480 -19.05 0.92 -3.50
C ILE A 480 -19.45 0.15 -2.22
N GLY A 481 -18.49 -0.59 -1.67
CA GLY A 481 -18.62 -1.39 -0.44
C GLY A 481 -18.67 -0.56 0.84
N TYR A 482 -19.37 -1.08 1.86
CA TYR A 482 -19.50 -0.49 3.21
C TYR A 482 -19.61 1.03 3.25
N TYR A 483 -20.46 1.60 2.38
CA TYR A 483 -20.72 3.04 2.35
C TYR A 483 -19.42 3.88 2.22
N GLY A 484 -18.41 3.37 1.51
CA GLY A 484 -17.14 4.09 1.29
C GLY A 484 -16.21 4.11 2.51
N GLN A 485 -16.26 3.07 3.33
CA GLN A 485 -15.46 2.91 4.56
C GLN A 485 -13.98 3.26 4.38
N ILE A 486 -13.35 2.73 3.34
CA ILE A 486 -11.92 2.95 3.06
C ILE A 486 -11.64 4.43 2.78
N THR A 487 -12.50 5.09 2.01
CA THR A 487 -12.36 6.53 1.72
C THR A 487 -12.47 7.36 3.00
N ALA A 488 -13.42 7.04 3.88
CA ALA A 488 -13.58 7.71 5.17
C ALA A 488 -12.35 7.53 6.07
N LEU A 489 -11.79 6.31 6.15
CA LEU A 489 -10.57 6.05 6.93
C LEU A 489 -9.37 6.87 6.42
N ASN A 490 -9.19 6.95 5.10
CA ASN A 490 -8.10 7.73 4.51
C ASN A 490 -8.29 9.24 4.74
N ASP A 491 -9.52 9.79 4.57
CA ASP A 491 -9.79 11.19 4.94
C ASP A 491 -9.47 11.44 6.42
N CYS A 492 -9.79 10.50 7.31
CA CYS A 492 -9.57 10.65 8.74
C CYS A 492 -8.10 10.67 9.13
N VAL A 493 -7.27 9.83 8.51
CA VAL A 493 -5.81 9.83 8.68
C VAL A 493 -5.24 11.20 8.31
N TYR A 494 -5.59 11.71 7.11
CA TYR A 494 -5.08 12.99 6.66
C TYR A 494 -5.61 14.16 7.49
N ARG A 495 -6.91 14.19 7.82
CA ARG A 495 -7.51 15.20 8.71
C ARG A 495 -6.77 15.34 10.03
N ASN A 496 -6.25 14.24 10.56
CA ASN A 496 -5.57 14.19 11.85
C ASN A 496 -4.04 14.21 11.76
N MET A 497 -3.47 14.30 10.56
CA MET A 497 -2.02 14.24 10.32
C MET A 497 -1.21 15.26 11.13
N GLN A 498 -1.74 16.48 11.31
CA GLN A 498 -1.10 17.54 12.10
C GLN A 498 -1.77 17.78 13.46
N ARG A 499 -2.89 17.09 13.75
CA ARG A 499 -3.68 17.29 14.97
C ARG A 499 -3.37 16.24 16.04
N SER A 500 -3.12 15.00 15.61
CA SER A 500 -3.01 13.83 16.50
C SER A 500 -1.63 13.18 16.42
N LYS A 501 -1.08 12.80 17.58
CA LYS A 501 0.14 11.99 17.61
C LYS A 501 -0.11 10.58 17.07
N PHE A 502 -1.25 9.99 17.41
CA PHE A 502 -1.70 8.71 16.89
C PHE A 502 -3.17 8.76 16.45
N VAL A 503 -3.47 7.97 15.42
CA VAL A 503 -4.82 7.72 14.94
C VAL A 503 -5.13 6.24 15.12
N VAL A 504 -6.28 5.93 15.70
CA VAL A 504 -6.79 4.57 15.91
C VAL A 504 -7.86 4.28 14.88
N LEU A 505 -7.66 3.27 14.05
CA LEU A 505 -8.56 2.87 12.97
C LEU A 505 -9.33 1.61 13.40
N ASN A 506 -10.42 1.81 14.15
CA ASN A 506 -11.27 0.75 14.70
C ASN A 506 -12.70 0.87 14.17
N ASP A 507 -13.43 -0.25 14.23
CA ASP A 507 -14.90 -0.20 14.18
C ASP A 507 -15.47 0.20 15.54
N VAL A 508 -16.74 0.56 15.56
CA VAL A 508 -17.42 1.13 16.75
C VAL A 508 -17.60 0.10 17.88
N ASP A 509 -17.60 -1.17 17.54
CA ASP A 509 -17.77 -2.35 18.39
C ASP A 509 -16.44 -3.03 18.75
N GLU A 510 -15.30 -2.40 18.42
CA GLU A 510 -13.95 -2.92 18.61
C GLU A 510 -13.11 -2.06 19.56
N ILE A 511 -12.60 -2.64 20.65
CA ILE A 511 -11.76 -1.93 21.63
C ILE A 511 -10.39 -2.61 21.70
N ILE A 512 -9.32 -1.86 21.42
CA ILE A 512 -7.95 -2.34 21.68
C ILE A 512 -7.72 -2.29 23.20
N LEU A 513 -7.70 -3.45 23.84
CA LEU A 513 -7.50 -3.61 25.27
C LEU A 513 -6.02 -3.90 25.60
N PRO A 514 -5.33 -3.00 26.31
CA PRO A 514 -4.01 -3.28 26.85
C PRO A 514 -4.07 -4.34 27.96
N LEU A 515 -3.15 -5.30 27.89
CA LEU A 515 -3.04 -6.39 28.87
C LEU A 515 -1.88 -6.17 29.85
N LYS A 516 -0.75 -5.67 29.37
CA LYS A 516 0.46 -5.36 30.16
C LYS A 516 0.56 -3.91 30.64
N HIS A 517 -0.26 -3.02 30.08
CA HIS A 517 -0.21 -1.58 30.33
C HIS A 517 -1.57 -1.08 30.82
N PRO A 518 -1.62 0.03 31.57
CA PRO A 518 -2.89 0.58 32.06
C PRO A 518 -3.68 1.35 31.00
N ASP A 519 -3.00 1.90 29.98
CA ASP A 519 -3.59 2.78 28.97
C ASP A 519 -2.81 2.73 27.64
N TRP A 520 -3.36 3.37 26.61
CA TRP A 520 -2.71 3.44 25.30
C TRP A 520 -1.44 4.29 25.33
N LYS A 521 -1.37 5.34 26.15
CA LYS A 521 -0.19 6.21 26.22
C LYS A 521 1.06 5.45 26.65
N THR A 522 0.95 4.66 27.72
CA THR A 522 2.03 3.85 28.28
C THR A 522 2.38 2.70 27.34
N MET A 523 1.35 2.04 26.77
CA MET A 523 1.54 0.99 25.77
C MET A 523 2.30 1.50 24.54
N MET A 524 1.85 2.61 23.94
CA MET A 524 2.48 3.17 22.74
C MET A 524 3.89 3.68 23.02
N SER A 525 4.14 4.26 24.20
CA SER A 525 5.49 4.68 24.60
C SER A 525 6.44 3.48 24.69
N SER A 526 5.97 2.36 25.26
CA SER A 526 6.71 1.10 25.31
C SER A 526 6.97 0.52 23.91
N LEU A 527 5.92 0.43 23.08
CA LEU A 527 6.00 -0.11 21.72
C LEU A 527 6.92 0.70 20.80
N GLN A 528 6.88 2.03 20.88
CA GLN A 528 7.78 2.91 20.11
C GLN A 528 9.23 2.78 20.55
N LYS A 529 9.49 2.63 21.86
CA LYS A 529 10.85 2.43 22.38
C LYS A 529 11.43 1.09 21.93
N GLN A 530 10.61 0.03 21.92
CA GLN A 530 11.01 -1.30 21.47
C GLN A 530 11.16 -1.40 19.95
N ASN A 531 10.39 -0.59 19.20
CA ASN A 531 10.37 -0.62 17.74
C ASN A 531 10.57 0.79 17.15
N PRO A 532 11.80 1.33 17.18
CA PRO A 532 12.10 2.64 16.59
C PRO A 532 11.77 2.69 15.09
N GLY A 533 11.29 3.83 14.60
CA GLY A 533 10.94 4.01 13.19
C GLY A 533 9.56 3.47 12.79
N THR A 534 8.91 2.64 13.60
CA THR A 534 7.56 2.12 13.35
C THR A 534 6.53 3.25 13.25
N GLY A 535 5.61 3.09 12.30
CA GLY A 535 4.47 4.00 12.09
C GLY A 535 3.12 3.29 12.14
N VAL A 536 3.09 1.96 12.14
CA VAL A 536 1.86 1.17 12.10
C VAL A 536 1.96 0.05 13.13
N PHE A 537 1.01 0.00 14.06
CA PHE A 537 0.92 -1.02 15.10
C PHE A 537 -0.37 -1.81 14.89
N LEU A 538 -0.26 -3.09 14.59
CA LEU A 538 -1.37 -3.98 14.23
C LEU A 538 -1.74 -4.85 15.43
N PHE A 539 -2.99 -4.78 15.85
CA PHE A 539 -3.55 -5.52 16.97
C PHE A 539 -4.49 -6.61 16.45
N GLU A 540 -4.47 -7.77 17.07
CA GLU A 540 -5.25 -8.92 16.62
C GLU A 540 -6.69 -8.90 17.15
N ASN A 541 -7.66 -9.17 16.27
CA ASN A 541 -9.07 -9.24 16.60
C ASN A 541 -9.46 -10.59 17.20
N HIS A 542 -10.11 -10.55 18.37
CA HIS A 542 -10.72 -11.70 19.01
C HIS A 542 -12.21 -11.45 19.28
N ILE A 543 -13.01 -12.45 18.92
CA ILE A 543 -14.48 -12.40 18.98
C ILE A 543 -14.96 -12.76 20.38
N PHE A 544 -15.78 -11.89 20.96
CA PHE A 544 -16.54 -12.11 22.18
C PHE A 544 -18.03 -12.23 21.79
N PRO A 545 -18.57 -13.46 21.71
CA PRO A 545 -19.93 -13.65 21.20
C PRO A 545 -21.00 -12.95 22.04
N GLU A 546 -21.85 -12.15 21.39
CA GLU A 546 -23.00 -11.50 22.04
C GLU A 546 -24.06 -12.51 22.51
N THR A 547 -24.02 -13.75 22.00
CA THR A 547 -24.89 -14.84 22.45
C THR A 547 -24.43 -15.46 23.77
N MET A 548 -23.22 -15.13 24.25
CA MET A 548 -22.60 -15.71 25.43
C MET A 548 -22.36 -14.65 26.50
N SER A 549 -23.36 -14.47 27.37
CA SER A 549 -23.31 -13.50 28.47
C SER A 549 -23.14 -14.15 29.84
N THR A 550 -22.72 -13.35 30.80
CA THR A 550 -22.73 -13.67 32.23
C THR A 550 -23.75 -12.80 32.95
N HIS A 551 -24.29 -13.27 34.09
CA HIS A 551 -25.19 -12.46 34.90
C HIS A 551 -24.48 -11.33 35.68
N ILE A 552 -23.15 -11.32 35.66
CA ILE A 552 -22.33 -10.31 36.33
C ILE A 552 -22.46 -8.99 35.55
N PHE A 553 -22.58 -7.87 36.26
CA PHE A 553 -22.86 -6.54 35.69
C PHE A 553 -24.20 -6.45 34.91
N ASN A 554 -25.21 -7.25 35.30
CA ASN A 554 -26.59 -7.00 34.90
C ASN A 554 -27.15 -5.76 35.63
N ILE A 555 -27.07 -4.62 34.95
CA ILE A 555 -27.52 -3.33 35.47
C ILE A 555 -28.92 -3.07 34.92
N SER A 556 -29.93 -3.12 35.78
CA SER A 556 -31.34 -3.06 35.38
C SER A 556 -31.70 -1.80 34.58
N SER A 557 -31.09 -0.66 34.89
CA SER A 557 -31.31 0.60 34.18
C SER A 557 -30.78 0.60 32.74
N TRP A 558 -29.89 -0.33 32.38
CA TRP A 558 -29.33 -0.42 31.03
C TRP A 558 -30.18 -1.30 30.11
N ASN A 559 -31.03 -2.17 30.68
CA ASN A 559 -31.79 -3.17 29.92
C ASN A 559 -32.85 -2.57 28.99
N THR A 560 -33.23 -1.30 29.18
CA THR A 560 -34.17 -0.57 28.32
C THR A 560 -33.46 0.20 27.19
N VAL A 561 -32.13 0.27 27.20
CA VAL A 561 -31.34 1.00 26.21
C VAL A 561 -30.98 0.05 25.05
N PRO A 562 -31.28 0.38 23.79
CA PRO A 562 -30.90 -0.44 22.65
C PRO A 562 -29.39 -0.69 22.59
N GLY A 563 -28.98 -1.96 22.48
CA GLY A 563 -27.59 -2.35 22.27
C GLY A 563 -27.09 -3.42 23.25
N VAL A 564 -25.80 -3.74 23.13
CA VAL A 564 -25.16 -4.82 23.92
C VAL A 564 -24.41 -4.24 25.13
N ASN A 565 -24.58 -4.87 26.30
CA ASN A 565 -23.78 -4.58 27.50
C ASN A 565 -22.46 -5.37 27.45
N ILE A 566 -21.37 -4.73 27.02
CA ILE A 566 -20.09 -5.42 26.78
C ILE A 566 -19.49 -6.01 28.08
N LEU A 567 -19.84 -5.49 29.26
CA LEU A 567 -19.35 -6.04 30.52
C LEU A 567 -19.87 -7.46 30.80
N GLN A 568 -20.95 -7.89 30.16
CA GLN A 568 -21.49 -9.24 30.33
C GLN A 568 -20.74 -10.29 29.49
N HIS A 569 -19.98 -9.87 28.47
CA HIS A 569 -19.37 -10.76 27.48
C HIS A 569 -17.87 -10.91 27.71
N VAL A 570 -17.48 -11.91 28.51
CA VAL A 570 -16.08 -12.19 28.89
C VAL A 570 -15.58 -13.56 28.43
N HIS A 571 -16.27 -14.18 27.49
CA HIS A 571 -15.85 -15.44 26.89
C HIS A 571 -15.56 -15.18 25.43
N ARG A 572 -14.30 -15.38 25.03
CA ARG A 572 -13.88 -15.22 23.64
C ARG A 572 -13.76 -16.55 22.92
N GLU A 573 -13.96 -16.53 21.62
CA GLU A 573 -13.68 -17.68 20.76
C GLU A 573 -12.16 -17.98 20.72
N PRO A 574 -11.76 -19.26 20.66
CA PRO A 574 -10.38 -19.64 20.37
C PRO A 574 -10.01 -19.30 18.92
N ASP A 575 -8.70 -19.21 18.65
CA ASP A 575 -8.20 -18.91 17.31
C ASP A 575 -8.57 -20.02 16.32
N ARG A 576 -8.94 -19.58 15.11
CA ARG A 576 -9.35 -20.47 14.03
C ARG A 576 -8.12 -21.08 13.37
N LYS A 577 -8.00 -22.42 13.40
CA LYS A 577 -6.80 -23.17 12.94
C LYS A 577 -6.28 -22.82 11.53
N TYR A 578 -7.13 -22.28 10.64
CA TYR A 578 -6.77 -22.00 9.24
C TYR A 578 -7.21 -20.61 8.76
N VAL A 579 -7.59 -19.73 9.69
CA VAL A 579 -8.06 -18.38 9.34
C VAL A 579 -7.29 -17.37 10.17
N PHE A 580 -6.57 -16.48 9.49
CA PHE A 580 -5.94 -15.36 10.17
C PHE A 580 -7.01 -14.47 10.81
N ASN A 581 -6.82 -14.16 12.09
CA ASN A 581 -7.63 -13.15 12.74
C ASN A 581 -7.37 -11.79 12.07
N PRO A 582 -8.43 -11.07 11.68
CA PRO A 582 -8.28 -9.72 11.17
C PRO A 582 -7.58 -8.83 12.19
N ARG A 583 -6.97 -7.74 11.72
CA ARG A 583 -6.28 -6.78 12.58
C ARG A 583 -6.92 -5.42 12.47
N LYS A 584 -6.70 -4.59 13.50
CA LYS A 584 -6.92 -3.14 13.47
C LYS A 584 -5.66 -2.46 13.95
N MET A 585 -5.62 -1.14 13.86
CA MET A 585 -4.34 -0.44 13.94
C MET A 585 -4.40 0.87 14.70
N ILE A 586 -3.30 1.12 15.41
CA ILE A 586 -2.91 2.45 15.87
C ILE A 586 -1.76 2.89 14.94
N VAL A 587 -1.90 4.04 14.32
CA VAL A 587 -0.94 4.55 13.32
C VAL A 587 -0.44 5.94 13.68
N ASP A 588 0.80 6.25 13.31
CA ASP A 588 1.26 7.63 13.18
C ASP A 588 0.76 8.16 11.83
N PRO A 589 -0.20 9.11 11.82
CA PRO A 589 -0.83 9.54 10.58
C PRO A 589 0.15 10.23 9.62
N ARG A 590 1.31 10.72 10.11
CA ARG A 590 2.36 11.30 9.25
C ARG A 590 3.15 10.24 8.50
N LYS A 591 3.14 9.00 8.98
CA LYS A 591 3.85 7.89 8.33
C LYS A 591 2.96 7.05 7.42
N VAL A 592 1.65 7.26 7.42
CA VAL A 592 0.69 6.53 6.58
C VAL A 592 0.26 7.37 5.38
N ILE A 593 0.26 6.76 4.20
CA ILE A 593 -0.16 7.39 2.94
C ILE A 593 -1.51 6.81 2.51
N GLN A 594 -1.66 5.48 2.55
CA GLN A 594 -2.90 4.81 2.18
C GLN A 594 -3.21 3.70 3.17
N THR A 595 -4.44 3.68 3.69
CA THR A 595 -4.92 2.62 4.59
C THR A 595 -6.11 1.87 4.01
N SER A 596 -6.26 0.62 4.45
CA SER A 596 -7.49 -0.16 4.36
C SER A 596 -8.06 -0.42 5.77
N VAL A 597 -9.02 -1.34 5.89
CA VAL A 597 -9.71 -1.72 7.13
C VAL A 597 -8.80 -2.52 8.05
N HIS A 598 -8.00 -3.46 7.50
CA HIS A 598 -7.20 -4.40 8.31
C HIS A 598 -5.68 -4.24 8.15
N SER A 599 -5.23 -3.38 7.25
CA SER A 599 -3.82 -3.13 6.99
C SER A 599 -3.60 -1.77 6.35
N VAL A 600 -2.36 -1.31 6.38
CA VAL A 600 -1.91 -0.14 5.63
C VAL A 600 -1.42 -0.59 4.26
N LEU A 601 -1.86 0.09 3.20
CA LEU A 601 -1.46 -0.20 1.82
C LEU A 601 -0.12 0.46 1.48
N HIS A 602 0.11 1.68 1.98
CA HIS A 602 1.34 2.43 1.73
C HIS A 602 1.72 3.32 2.93
N ALA A 603 2.97 3.25 3.37
CA ALA A 603 3.52 4.00 4.50
C ALA A 603 5.03 4.22 4.36
N TYR A 604 5.55 5.28 5.00
CA TYR A 604 6.98 5.55 5.18
C TYR A 604 7.58 4.83 6.40
N GLY A 605 6.73 4.34 7.30
CA GLY A 605 7.16 3.67 8.54
C GLY A 605 7.00 2.16 8.48
N ASN A 606 7.78 1.46 9.31
CA ASN A 606 7.62 0.01 9.52
C ASN A 606 6.27 -0.30 10.18
N SER A 607 5.82 -1.54 9.96
CA SER A 607 4.64 -2.12 10.59
C SER A 607 5.06 -3.16 11.62
N VAL A 608 4.44 -3.14 12.80
CA VAL A 608 4.67 -4.12 13.86
C VAL A 608 3.36 -4.82 14.18
N LYS A 609 3.38 -6.16 14.16
CA LYS A 609 2.32 -6.98 14.73
C LYS A 609 2.51 -7.00 16.24
N VAL A 610 1.59 -6.38 16.97
CA VAL A 610 1.65 -6.31 18.43
C VAL A 610 1.31 -7.70 18.99
N PRO A 611 2.17 -8.28 19.85
CA PRO A 611 1.89 -9.55 20.47
C PRO A 611 0.60 -9.54 21.28
N MET A 612 -0.16 -10.63 21.21
CA MET A 612 -1.45 -10.76 21.89
C MET A 612 -1.35 -10.66 23.42
N ASP A 613 -0.19 -10.98 24.01
CA ASP A 613 0.04 -10.80 25.45
C ASP A 613 0.29 -9.34 25.85
N VAL A 614 0.51 -8.42 24.90
CA VAL A 614 0.62 -6.97 25.13
C VAL A 614 -0.75 -6.33 25.05
N ALA A 615 -1.50 -6.60 23.97
CA ALA A 615 -2.85 -6.10 23.75
C ALA A 615 -3.58 -6.93 22.70
N LEU A 616 -4.91 -6.93 22.80
CA LEU A 616 -5.80 -7.56 21.83
C LEU A 616 -6.97 -6.62 21.51
N ILE A 617 -7.66 -6.85 20.40
CA ILE A 617 -8.93 -6.18 20.12
C ILE A 617 -10.06 -7.06 20.67
N TYR A 618 -10.82 -6.48 21.58
CA TYR A 618 -12.10 -6.98 22.04
C TYR A 618 -13.17 -6.63 21.01
N HIS A 619 -13.74 -7.63 20.34
CA HIS A 619 -14.82 -7.45 19.37
C HIS A 619 -16.09 -8.17 19.84
N CYS A 620 -17.02 -7.42 20.42
CA CYS A 620 -18.29 -7.98 20.89
C CYS A 620 -19.34 -7.93 19.78
N ARG A 621 -19.66 -9.11 19.22
CA ARG A 621 -20.53 -9.26 18.06
C ARG A 621 -21.09 -10.68 17.94
N VAL A 622 -21.88 -10.92 16.88
CA VAL A 622 -22.30 -12.27 16.46
C VAL A 622 -21.10 -13.23 16.32
N PRO A 623 -21.23 -14.49 16.78
CA PRO A 623 -20.15 -15.46 16.76
C PRO A 623 -19.70 -15.78 15.32
N LEU A 624 -18.40 -16.01 15.14
CA LEU A 624 -17.84 -16.54 13.90
C LEU A 624 -17.75 -18.06 13.92
N GLN A 625 -17.79 -18.66 15.12
CA GLN A 625 -17.77 -20.11 15.34
C GLN A 625 -18.97 -20.51 16.21
N GLY A 626 -20.19 -20.27 15.71
CA GLY A 626 -21.44 -20.43 16.46
C GLY A 626 -21.75 -21.84 16.98
N ASN A 627 -21.07 -22.88 16.47
CA ASN A 627 -21.23 -24.27 16.91
C ASN A 627 -20.28 -24.65 18.06
N LEU A 628 -19.45 -23.74 18.55
CA LEU A 628 -18.54 -24.05 19.65
C LEU A 628 -19.32 -24.28 20.95
N PRO A 629 -19.05 -25.38 21.67
CA PRO A 629 -19.62 -25.59 22.99
C PRO A 629 -19.00 -24.61 23.98
N ARG A 630 -19.73 -24.29 25.05
CA ARG A 630 -19.34 -23.24 26.01
C ARG A 630 -17.98 -23.50 26.65
N GLU A 631 -17.64 -24.77 26.87
CA GLU A 631 -16.40 -25.21 27.51
C GLU A 631 -15.17 -24.94 26.64
N SER A 632 -15.35 -24.76 25.34
CA SER A 632 -14.28 -24.41 24.39
C SER A 632 -13.98 -22.91 24.36
N LEU A 633 -14.82 -22.07 24.97
CA LEU A 633 -14.61 -20.63 25.02
C LEU A 633 -13.58 -20.26 26.10
N ILE A 634 -12.76 -19.27 25.78
CA ILE A 634 -11.70 -18.81 26.66
C ILE A 634 -12.24 -17.66 27.50
N LYS A 635 -12.27 -17.84 28.83
CA LYS A 635 -12.66 -16.76 29.75
C LYS A 635 -11.57 -15.70 29.81
N ASP A 636 -11.91 -14.47 29.45
CA ASP A 636 -11.05 -13.30 29.47
C ASP A 636 -11.79 -12.12 30.14
N THR A 637 -11.37 -11.80 31.36
CA THR A 637 -11.97 -10.74 32.18
C THR A 637 -11.19 -9.43 32.13
N THR A 638 -10.33 -9.24 31.12
CA THR A 638 -9.47 -8.04 31.02
C THR A 638 -10.29 -6.75 31.00
N LEU A 639 -11.42 -6.74 30.30
CA LEU A 639 -12.34 -5.60 30.25
C LEU A 639 -12.81 -5.16 31.65
N TRP A 640 -12.98 -6.10 32.58
CA TRP A 640 -13.48 -5.81 33.93
C TRP A 640 -12.51 -4.98 34.79
N ARG A 641 -11.24 -4.84 34.39
CA ARG A 641 -10.30 -3.91 35.05
C ARG A 641 -10.81 -2.47 35.06
N TYR A 642 -11.66 -2.12 34.08
CA TYR A 642 -12.20 -0.77 33.91
C TYR A 642 -13.66 -0.65 34.37
N ASN A 643 -14.24 -1.69 34.99
CA ASN A 643 -15.68 -1.77 35.26
C ASN A 643 -16.22 -0.56 36.06
N SER A 644 -15.50 -0.12 37.08
CA SER A 644 -15.99 0.86 38.04
C SER A 644 -16.09 2.23 37.39
N SER A 645 -15.02 2.64 36.68
CA SER A 645 -14.99 3.87 35.89
C SER A 645 -15.99 3.82 34.74
N LEU A 646 -16.07 2.68 34.03
CA LEU A 646 -16.97 2.53 32.88
C LEU A 646 -18.44 2.63 33.31
N ILE A 647 -18.84 1.90 34.34
CA ILE A 647 -20.23 1.92 34.85
C ILE A 647 -20.61 3.32 35.31
N MET A 648 -19.74 3.99 36.07
CA MET A 648 -19.97 5.35 36.54
C MET A 648 -20.19 6.32 35.37
N ASN A 649 -19.31 6.27 34.36
CA ASN A 649 -19.38 7.16 33.21
C ASN A 649 -20.61 6.87 32.32
N VAL A 650 -20.90 5.60 32.03
CA VAL A 650 -22.07 5.20 31.24
C VAL A 650 -23.35 5.66 31.92
N ASN A 651 -23.49 5.48 33.24
CA ASN A 651 -24.64 5.97 33.99
C ASN A 651 -24.81 7.49 33.87
N LYS A 652 -23.71 8.25 33.94
CA LYS A 652 -23.74 9.71 33.76
C LYS A 652 -24.29 10.09 32.39
N VAL A 653 -23.81 9.45 31.32
CA VAL A 653 -24.26 9.73 29.95
C VAL A 653 -25.73 9.36 29.77
N LEU A 654 -26.15 8.19 30.25
CA LEU A 654 -27.53 7.72 30.14
C LEU A 654 -28.51 8.68 30.84
N ASN A 655 -28.19 9.15 32.04
CA ASN A 655 -29.00 10.13 32.79
C ASN A 655 -29.11 11.51 32.12
N GLN A 656 -28.25 11.81 31.15
CA GLN A 656 -28.25 13.09 30.45
C GLN A 656 -28.86 13.02 29.05
N THR A 657 -29.05 11.80 28.52
CA THR A 657 -29.38 11.60 27.11
C THR A 657 -30.55 10.66 26.85
N VAL A 658 -30.80 9.69 27.73
CA VAL A 658 -31.76 8.58 27.51
C VAL A 658 -32.80 8.51 28.63
N LEU A 659 -32.33 8.47 29.87
CA LEU A 659 -33.13 8.46 31.11
C LEU A 659 -33.42 9.90 31.52
#